data_AF-A0A540LSP7-F1
#
_entry.id   AF-A0A540LSP7-F1
#
_cell.length_a   1.000
_cell.length_b   1.000
_cell.length_c   1.000
_cell.angle_alpha   90.00
_cell.angle_beta   90.00
_cell.angle_gamma   90.00
#
_symmetry.space_group_name_H-M   'P 1'
#
loop_
_entity.id
_entity.type
_entity.pdbx_description
1 polymer ?
#
loop_
_entity_poly.entity_id
_entity_poly.type
_entity_poly.pdbx_seq_one_letter_code
_entity_poly.pdbx_strand_id
1 'polypeptide(L)'
;MDENEDLFSSPSFSGNPPPSDLRKFSLLDQTRADTLTPSAPKLFPDFSSSSSEDEDNVVSLHSTSKRLDYMLQFLDRKLSVINDDDYNKNNNSSSNYNNNNNKNNASEGNCSSSLPEFVASGGGTGIFKVPIRAAVHPNRPPRLEVRPHPLRETQIGCFLRTMVSTASQLWVGTECAVRVWNLSDLYSAAGQGESGDEEAVPFRESVCTSAVICLVGDEGNKMVWSGHRDGRIRCWKMDSAPTPTNPFKEGLSWQAHRGPVLSIVISCYGDLWSGSEGGSIKIWPREALEKALSLTAEERHMSSLLVERSYIEPWTQVAVNGFTNILTSDVRYLLSDRSGAKLWTAGYLSFALWDARTRELLKLFSTDGQIENRVDISSAQDFSAEPIAGSKKDKIQSSFGFFQRSRNAIMGAADAVRRVAVKGAFGDDNRRTEALVIATDGMIWTGCTNGLLVQWDRNGNRMQEYHHHSSAVQCFCTFGLRIWVGYASGTVHVLDLEGNLLGGWVAHSSPVIKMAAGAGFIFTLANQGGICGWNITSPGPLDNILCSELAGKEFTYTRIENLKILTGTWNVGQGRASQDSLISWLGSVAATVGIVVVGLQEVEMGAGFLAMSAAKETVGLEGSSVGQWWLDMIGKTLDEGLTFERVGSRQLAGLLIAVWVRNNLRTHVGDVDAAAVPCGFGRAIGNKGAVGLRIRIYGRVMCFVNCHFAAHLEAVNRRNGDFDHVYRTMTFCRPNFLNCAAASASSAVQMLRGTHSIGNNSAEGMPELSEADMIIFLGDFNYRLDGISYDEARDFVSQRCFDWLRERDQLRVEMEAGNVFQGMREADIKFPPTYKFERHQAGLAGYDSGEKKRTPAWCDRILYRDSRSASVSECSLECPVVSSISQYEACMDVTDSDHKPVRCIFTVDIARVDESLRRQEFGEILKSNEKIKCIIEEQCKIPETIVSTNNIILQNQDTSILRITNKCGDKDAFFDIICEGQSIIKEDGPTSDYCSFGFPRWLEVTPSAGIIRPDHIAEVTVHHEEHQTLEEFLDGVPQNWWCEDTRDKEVILVVKVHGSYTTDTRHHRVCVRQCCSAKTNQNEPTGDSTRQAQGTVLRRSDFQHLSSSYDVVDHLWSSRSP
;
A
#
# COMPACT_ATOMS: atom_id res chain seq x y z
N MET A 1 15.41 -9.35 74.40
CA MET A 1 16.29 -8.75 73.37
C MET A 1 15.40 -7.78 72.59
N ASP A 2 15.01 -6.62 73.12
CA ASP A 2 15.79 -5.59 73.84
C ASP A 2 16.84 -4.99 72.89
N GLU A 3 16.90 -3.68 72.61
CA GLU A 3 16.31 -2.48 73.26
C GLU A 3 15.63 -1.57 72.20
N ASN A 4 14.39 -1.08 72.40
CA ASN A 4 13.94 0.23 72.95
C ASN A 4 14.22 1.46 72.04
N GLU A 5 13.42 2.53 71.97
CA GLU A 5 12.20 3.03 72.68
C GLU A 5 11.27 3.70 71.61
N ASP A 6 9.94 3.52 71.61
CA ASP A 6 8.86 4.32 72.27
C ASP A 6 8.74 5.81 71.83
N LEU A 7 7.56 6.45 71.66
CA LEU A 7 6.13 6.11 71.90
C LEU A 7 5.34 6.29 70.55
N PHE A 8 4.16 5.71 70.25
CA PHE A 8 2.86 5.57 70.95
C PHE A 8 2.16 6.92 71.29
N SER A 9 0.83 7.10 71.19
CA SER A 9 -0.29 6.13 71.20
C SER A 9 -1.45 6.49 70.26
N SER A 10 -2.24 5.48 69.87
CA SER A 10 -3.64 5.62 69.40
C SER A 10 -4.63 5.68 70.59
N PRO A 11 -5.96 5.86 70.38
CA PRO A 11 -6.80 4.67 70.16
C PRO A 11 -8.03 4.87 69.25
N SER A 12 -8.68 3.76 68.89
CA SER A 12 -9.96 3.68 68.17
C SER A 12 -10.97 2.84 68.96
N PHE A 13 -12.28 3.16 68.95
CA PHE A 13 -13.35 2.14 69.05
C PHE A 13 -14.71 2.63 68.53
N SER A 14 -15.61 1.67 68.26
CA SER A 14 -16.85 1.69 67.44
C SER A 14 -18.06 2.47 67.99
N GLY A 15 -18.97 2.95 67.10
CA GLY A 15 -20.14 3.75 67.50
C GLY A 15 -21.46 3.73 66.67
N ASN A 16 -21.60 2.95 65.58
CA ASN A 16 -22.87 2.71 64.85
C ASN A 16 -23.47 3.87 63.96
N PRO A 17 -24.52 3.62 63.12
CA PRO A 17 -24.72 4.26 61.78
C PRO A 17 -25.92 5.27 61.74
N PRO A 18 -26.40 5.84 60.59
CA PRO A 18 -26.09 5.55 59.18
C PRO A 18 -25.74 6.81 58.32
N PRO A 19 -26.02 6.92 56.99
CA PRO A 19 -24.96 7.15 56.01
C PRO A 19 -24.93 8.55 55.37
N SER A 20 -23.80 8.91 54.76
CA SER A 20 -23.68 10.06 53.85
C SER A 20 -23.08 9.66 52.48
N ASP A 21 -23.96 9.71 51.48
CA ASP A 21 -23.75 10.06 50.07
C ASP A 21 -22.55 9.51 49.29
N LEU A 22 -22.87 8.54 48.43
CA LEU A 22 -22.15 8.25 47.19
C LEU A 22 -23.16 8.34 46.02
N ARG A 23 -22.81 9.09 44.97
CA ARG A 23 -23.46 9.23 43.63
C ARG A 23 -24.44 10.40 43.42
N LYS A 24 -24.19 11.09 42.29
CA LYS A 24 -25.13 11.68 41.30
C LYS A 24 -26.42 12.35 41.79
N PHE A 25 -26.61 13.62 41.41
CA PHE A 25 -27.90 14.09 40.87
C PHE A 25 -27.70 15.07 39.70
N SER A 26 -28.79 15.34 38.97
CA SER A 26 -28.82 16.07 37.71
C SER A 26 -30.06 16.95 37.61
N LEU A 27 -29.92 18.09 36.92
CA LEU A 27 -30.98 18.92 36.30
C LEU A 27 -31.94 19.71 37.22
N LEU A 28 -32.30 20.91 36.72
CA LEU A 28 -33.40 21.81 37.10
C LEU A 28 -33.29 22.56 38.46
N ASP A 29 -33.85 23.76 38.67
CA ASP A 29 -34.16 24.93 37.80
C ASP A 29 -34.58 26.16 38.69
N GLN A 30 -34.83 27.32 38.08
CA GLN A 30 -35.70 28.46 38.50
C GLN A 30 -35.20 29.59 39.44
N THR A 31 -35.25 30.83 38.88
CA THR A 31 -35.50 32.15 39.54
C THR A 31 -34.43 32.70 40.51
N ARG A 32 -34.16 34.00 40.72
CA ARG A 32 -34.68 35.34 40.27
C ARG A 32 -33.62 36.41 40.68
N ALA A 33 -33.54 37.69 40.29
CA ALA A 33 -34.23 38.62 39.38
C ALA A 33 -33.28 39.86 39.13
N ASP A 34 -33.53 40.88 38.31
CA ASP A 34 -34.63 41.13 37.35
C ASP A 34 -34.07 41.45 35.92
N THR A 35 -33.90 42.67 35.36
CA THR A 35 -34.33 44.05 35.71
C THR A 35 -34.50 44.94 34.46
N LEU A 36 -35.75 45.31 34.15
CA LEU A 36 -36.20 46.38 33.23
C LEU A 36 -35.98 46.27 31.69
N THR A 37 -36.88 46.95 30.97
CA THR A 37 -37.33 46.76 29.57
C THR A 37 -37.49 48.17 28.87
N PRO A 38 -38.19 48.45 27.72
CA PRO A 38 -39.09 47.62 26.89
C PRO A 38 -39.18 47.86 25.34
N SER A 39 -39.97 46.99 24.68
CA SER A 39 -40.86 47.22 23.50
C SER A 39 -40.26 47.48 22.09
N ALA A 40 -40.86 47.11 20.93
CA ALA A 40 -42.02 46.25 20.54
C ALA A 40 -42.15 46.20 18.97
N PRO A 41 -43.17 45.60 18.29
CA PRO A 41 -43.55 44.16 18.26
C PRO A 41 -44.06 43.63 16.87
N LYS A 42 -44.53 42.35 16.81
CA LYS A 42 -45.48 41.73 15.81
C LYS A 42 -44.94 41.44 14.38
N LEU A 43 -45.44 40.50 13.54
CA LEU A 43 -46.47 39.41 13.52
C LEU A 43 -46.04 38.44 12.37
N PHE A 44 -46.25 37.10 12.32
CA PHE A 44 -47.48 36.28 12.12
C PHE A 44 -47.05 34.75 11.99
N PRO A 45 -47.87 33.72 11.63
CA PRO A 45 -47.79 32.40 12.29
C PRO A 45 -47.40 31.19 11.42
N ASP A 46 -47.44 30.00 12.04
CA ASP A 46 -47.06 28.68 11.53
C ASP A 46 -47.83 28.18 10.30
N PHE A 47 -47.16 27.32 9.51
CA PHE A 47 -47.74 26.11 8.95
C PHE A 47 -46.71 24.97 8.99
N SER A 48 -47.09 23.81 9.51
CA SER A 48 -46.24 22.62 9.60
C SER A 48 -46.80 21.48 8.74
N SER A 49 -45.95 20.79 7.97
CA SER A 49 -45.87 19.32 7.92
C SER A 49 -45.00 18.76 6.77
N SER A 50 -44.40 17.60 7.06
CA SER A 50 -43.94 16.53 6.14
C SER A 50 -42.57 16.63 5.42
N SER A 51 -42.05 15.44 5.11
CA SER A 51 -40.74 15.10 4.51
C SER A 51 -39.48 15.46 5.32
N SER A 52 -38.45 14.64 5.20
CA SER A 52 -37.21 14.67 5.99
C SER A 52 -36.00 14.40 5.10
N GLU A 53 -35.29 15.46 4.67
CA GLU A 53 -34.15 15.39 3.72
C GLU A 53 -33.02 16.37 4.10
N ASP A 54 -32.82 16.65 5.40
CA ASP A 54 -31.98 17.77 5.86
C ASP A 54 -30.51 17.45 6.20
N GLU A 55 -30.07 16.17 6.28
CA GLU A 55 -28.65 15.87 6.57
C GLU A 55 -27.73 16.00 5.34
N ASP A 56 -28.16 15.55 4.15
CA ASP A 56 -27.34 15.62 2.92
C ASP A 56 -27.09 17.07 2.44
N ASN A 57 -28.05 17.97 2.67
CA ASN A 57 -27.97 19.37 2.27
C ASN A 57 -26.83 20.12 3.00
N VAL A 58 -26.53 19.77 4.25
CA VAL A 58 -25.47 20.43 5.05
C VAL A 58 -24.07 20.08 4.50
N VAL A 59 -23.85 18.84 4.08
CA VAL A 59 -22.58 18.40 3.48
C VAL A 59 -22.38 19.05 2.11
N SER A 60 -23.44 19.16 1.30
CA SER A 60 -23.44 19.86 0.00
C SER A 60 -23.04 21.33 0.13
N LEU A 61 -23.61 22.06 1.11
CA LEU A 61 -23.26 23.45 1.41
C LEU A 61 -21.79 23.64 1.79
N HIS A 62 -21.20 22.69 2.53
CA HIS A 62 -19.78 22.78 2.90
C HIS A 62 -18.83 22.52 1.71
N SER A 63 -19.17 21.56 0.85
CA SER A 63 -18.39 21.26 -0.37
C SER A 63 -18.43 22.43 -1.36
N THR A 64 -19.61 23.02 -1.58
CA THR A 64 -19.77 24.18 -2.47
C THR A 64 -19.08 25.45 -1.95
N SER A 65 -19.05 25.69 -0.63
CA SER A 65 -18.26 26.78 -0.03
C SER A 65 -16.76 26.60 -0.31
N LYS A 66 -16.18 25.43 0.02
CA LYS A 66 -14.76 25.15 -0.23
C LYS A 66 -14.36 25.38 -1.69
N ARG A 67 -15.20 24.92 -2.62
CA ARG A 67 -15.00 25.10 -4.06
C ARG A 67 -14.97 26.58 -4.46
N LEU A 68 -15.87 27.40 -3.89
CA LEU A 68 -15.89 28.83 -4.13
C LEU A 68 -14.62 29.50 -3.58
N ASP A 69 -14.20 29.14 -2.38
CA ASP A 69 -12.98 29.66 -1.75
C ASP A 69 -11.72 29.36 -2.59
N TYR A 70 -11.61 28.16 -3.17
CA TYR A 70 -10.48 27.77 -4.03
C TYR A 70 -10.52 28.49 -5.38
N MET A 71 -11.72 28.67 -5.97
CA MET A 71 -11.89 29.50 -7.16
C MET A 71 -11.53 30.97 -6.91
N LEU A 72 -11.83 31.52 -5.72
CA LEU A 72 -11.43 32.87 -5.33
C LEU A 72 -9.91 32.98 -5.14
N GLN A 73 -9.25 32.01 -4.48
CA GLN A 73 -7.78 31.97 -4.35
C GLN A 73 -7.09 31.93 -5.73
N PHE A 74 -7.64 31.17 -6.69
CA PHE A 74 -7.14 31.12 -8.06
C PHE A 74 -7.34 32.44 -8.82
N LEU A 75 -8.50 33.08 -8.68
CA LEU A 75 -8.82 34.34 -9.36
C LEU A 75 -7.99 35.51 -8.83
N ASP A 76 -7.83 35.62 -7.51
CA ASP A 76 -7.01 36.67 -6.88
C ASP A 76 -5.57 36.63 -7.39
N ARG A 77 -4.97 35.44 -7.45
CA ARG A 77 -3.65 35.22 -8.08
C ARG A 77 -3.64 35.55 -9.57
N LYS A 78 -4.67 35.18 -10.34
CA LYS A 78 -4.71 35.55 -11.76
C LYS A 78 -4.83 37.06 -11.98
N LEU A 79 -5.40 37.79 -11.04
CA LEU A 79 -5.49 39.25 -11.06
C LEU A 79 -4.19 39.92 -10.58
N SER A 80 -3.49 39.36 -9.59
CA SER A 80 -2.20 39.92 -9.14
C SER A 80 -1.13 39.85 -10.24
N VAL A 81 -1.02 38.71 -10.94
CA VAL A 81 -0.08 38.53 -12.07
C VAL A 81 -0.29 39.54 -13.20
N ILE A 82 -1.54 39.93 -13.48
CA ILE A 82 -1.85 40.93 -14.52
C ILE A 82 -1.34 42.34 -14.14
N ASN A 83 -1.26 42.67 -12.83
CA ASN A 83 -0.83 43.98 -12.38
C ASN A 83 0.70 44.19 -12.43
N ASP A 84 1.50 43.14 -12.19
CA ASP A 84 2.97 43.23 -12.23
C ASP A 84 3.53 43.34 -13.67
N ASP A 85 2.83 42.74 -14.65
CA ASP A 85 3.25 42.67 -16.05
C ASP A 85 3.05 43.99 -16.82
N ASP A 86 2.18 44.87 -16.30
CA ASP A 86 1.92 46.22 -16.84
C ASP A 86 2.83 47.29 -16.19
N TYR A 87 3.26 47.08 -14.94
CA TYR A 87 4.22 47.95 -14.25
C TYR A 87 5.62 47.92 -14.88
N ASN A 88 6.04 46.79 -15.46
CA ASN A 88 7.39 46.61 -16.01
C ASN A 88 7.61 47.16 -17.44
N LYS A 89 6.60 47.75 -18.10
CA LYS A 89 6.72 48.23 -19.49
C LYS A 89 7.02 49.72 -19.67
N ASN A 90 6.93 50.55 -18.62
CA ASN A 90 6.85 52.02 -18.75
C ASN A 90 7.94 52.83 -18.00
N ASN A 91 9.18 52.33 -17.88
CA ASN A 91 10.29 53.10 -17.32
C ASN A 91 11.55 53.06 -18.20
N ASN A 92 11.64 53.97 -19.19
CA ASN A 92 12.87 54.16 -19.97
C ASN A 92 13.03 55.58 -20.56
N SER A 93 13.01 56.63 -19.73
CA SER A 93 13.41 57.99 -20.14
C SER A 93 13.76 58.97 -19.00
N SER A 94 14.87 59.71 -19.19
CA SER A 94 15.16 61.09 -18.71
C SER A 94 14.91 61.54 -17.25
N SER A 95 16.00 61.51 -16.44
CA SER A 95 16.63 62.65 -15.72
C SER A 95 15.84 63.78 -14.98
N ASN A 96 16.36 64.12 -13.77
CA ASN A 96 16.43 65.42 -13.06
C ASN A 96 15.55 65.70 -11.81
N TYR A 97 16.26 65.93 -10.68
CA TYR A 97 16.06 66.91 -9.59
C TYR A 97 14.64 67.40 -9.20
N ASN A 98 14.18 67.07 -7.97
CA ASN A 98 14.12 67.97 -6.79
C ASN A 98 13.14 67.50 -5.68
N ASN A 99 13.33 68.02 -4.46
CA ASN A 99 12.49 67.78 -3.27
C ASN A 99 11.07 68.33 -3.42
N ASN A 100 10.04 67.62 -2.90
CA ASN A 100 9.53 67.90 -1.55
C ASN A 100 8.42 66.96 -1.03
N ASN A 101 8.28 67.00 0.29
CA ASN A 101 7.23 66.40 1.13
C ASN A 101 5.85 66.16 0.49
N ASN A 102 5.31 64.96 0.71
CA ASN A 102 3.99 64.85 1.35
C ASN A 102 3.86 63.52 2.11
N LYS A 103 3.45 63.59 3.38
CA LYS A 103 2.94 62.43 4.12
C LYS A 103 1.46 62.30 3.84
N ASN A 104 0.98 61.10 3.53
CA ASN A 104 -0.41 60.71 3.74
C ASN A 104 -0.48 59.19 3.96
N ASN A 105 -1.48 58.76 4.74
CA ASN A 105 -1.55 57.40 5.24
C ASN A 105 -2.07 56.44 4.15
N ALA A 106 -1.31 55.39 3.88
CA ALA A 106 -1.80 54.13 3.33
C ALA A 106 -1.36 53.02 4.30
N SER A 107 -2.24 52.05 4.57
CA SER A 107 -1.93 50.93 5.47
C SER A 107 -0.89 50.00 4.86
N GLU A 108 0.18 49.70 5.61
CA GLU A 108 1.27 48.84 5.17
C GLU A 108 0.80 47.39 4.97
N GLY A 109 0.49 47.04 3.71
CA GLY A 109 0.36 45.65 3.28
C GLY A 109 1.72 44.97 3.41
N ASN A 110 1.83 43.99 4.31
CA ASN A 110 3.11 43.49 4.80
C ASN A 110 3.77 42.48 3.84
N CYS A 111 4.16 42.96 2.65
CA CYS A 111 4.90 42.18 1.66
C CYS A 111 6.36 42.04 2.10
N SER A 112 6.70 40.92 2.74
CA SER A 112 8.08 40.62 3.15
C SER A 112 8.93 40.31 1.91
N SER A 113 9.79 41.25 1.53
CA SER A 113 10.66 41.10 0.36
C SER A 113 11.65 39.94 0.51
N SER A 114 11.72 39.10 -0.52
CA SER A 114 12.72 38.02 -0.61
C SER A 114 14.13 38.59 -0.77
N LEU A 115 15.12 37.88 -0.24
CA LEU A 115 16.53 38.21 -0.45
C LEU A 115 16.97 37.83 -1.88
N PRO A 116 17.92 38.56 -2.49
CA PRO A 116 18.58 38.13 -3.72
C PRO A 116 19.26 36.76 -3.54
N GLU A 117 19.18 35.91 -4.55
CA GLU A 117 19.70 34.54 -4.53
C GLU A 117 20.73 34.33 -5.66
N PHE A 118 21.86 33.73 -5.31
CA PHE A 118 22.85 33.17 -6.23
C PHE A 118 22.44 31.74 -6.60
N VAL A 119 22.63 31.34 -7.86
CA VAL A 119 22.11 30.09 -8.43
C VAL A 119 23.23 29.29 -9.10
N ALA A 120 23.36 27.99 -8.77
CA ALA A 120 24.33 27.10 -9.37
C ALA A 120 23.94 26.64 -10.79
N SER A 121 24.94 26.49 -11.66
CA SER A 121 24.78 25.97 -13.02
C SER A 121 24.34 24.51 -13.06
N GLY A 122 23.73 24.08 -14.18
CA GLY A 122 23.53 22.66 -14.53
C GLY A 122 22.20 22.00 -14.13
N GLY A 123 21.38 22.64 -13.29
CA GLY A 123 20.15 22.05 -12.72
C GLY A 123 19.07 21.55 -13.68
N GLY A 124 19.13 21.89 -14.97
CA GLY A 124 18.18 21.42 -15.98
C GLY A 124 18.47 20.02 -16.54
N THR A 125 19.54 19.35 -16.11
CA THR A 125 20.09 18.16 -16.79
C THR A 125 20.39 16.98 -15.87
N GLY A 126 20.40 15.77 -16.44
CA GLY A 126 20.74 14.53 -15.73
C GLY A 126 19.90 14.29 -14.48
N ILE A 127 20.55 13.81 -13.42
CA ILE A 127 19.96 13.52 -12.10
C ILE A 127 19.51 14.78 -11.32
N PHE A 128 19.86 15.97 -11.78
CA PHE A 128 19.49 17.23 -11.10
C PHE A 128 18.20 17.85 -11.67
N LYS A 129 17.77 17.40 -12.85
CA LYS A 129 16.54 17.86 -13.49
C LYS A 129 15.32 17.51 -12.64
N VAL A 130 14.55 18.52 -12.23
CA VAL A 130 13.27 18.34 -11.53
C VAL A 130 12.34 17.43 -12.39
N PRO A 131 11.82 16.31 -11.85
CA PRO A 131 10.90 15.45 -12.58
C PRO A 131 9.50 16.09 -12.66
N ILE A 132 8.65 15.61 -13.57
CA ILE A 132 7.29 16.14 -13.79
C ILE A 132 6.44 15.98 -12.51
N ARG A 133 5.54 16.95 -12.25
CA ARG A 133 4.70 16.99 -11.03
C ARG A 133 3.19 17.14 -11.24
N ALA A 134 2.76 17.47 -12.46
CA ALA A 134 1.38 17.78 -12.83
C ALA A 134 0.33 16.86 -12.18
N ALA A 135 -0.82 17.44 -11.80
CA ALA A 135 -1.94 16.73 -11.17
C ALA A 135 -2.37 15.49 -11.96
N VAL A 136 -2.32 15.63 -13.29
CA VAL A 136 -2.55 14.62 -14.29
C VAL A 136 -1.24 14.45 -15.07
N HIS A 137 -0.57 13.31 -14.91
CA HIS A 137 0.68 13.04 -15.62
C HIS A 137 0.37 12.53 -17.03
N PRO A 138 0.91 13.12 -18.11
CA PRO A 138 0.43 12.89 -19.48
C PRO A 138 0.58 11.44 -19.96
N ASN A 139 1.55 10.69 -19.44
CA ASN A 139 1.78 9.28 -19.79
C ASN A 139 1.22 8.30 -18.71
N ARG A 140 0.19 8.70 -17.95
CA ARG A 140 -0.43 7.90 -16.87
C ARG A 140 -1.96 8.05 -16.99
N PRO A 141 -2.73 6.95 -17.01
CA PRO A 141 -4.18 7.04 -16.97
C PRO A 141 -4.70 7.84 -15.76
N PRO A 142 -5.83 8.54 -15.88
CA PRO A 142 -6.38 9.34 -14.78
C PRO A 142 -6.97 8.41 -13.71
N ARG A 143 -6.50 8.56 -12.48
CA ARG A 143 -6.85 7.70 -11.34
C ARG A 143 -8.07 8.20 -10.57
N LEU A 144 -8.86 7.26 -10.06
CA LEU A 144 -9.90 7.49 -9.06
C LEU A 144 -9.32 7.26 -7.66
N GLU A 145 -9.13 8.32 -6.87
CA GLU A 145 -8.50 8.23 -5.53
C GLU A 145 -9.53 7.82 -4.46
N VAL A 146 -9.72 6.51 -4.26
CA VAL A 146 -10.67 5.96 -3.28
C VAL A 146 -10.21 6.22 -1.85
N ARG A 147 -8.90 6.04 -1.61
CA ARG A 147 -8.22 6.40 -0.36
C ARG A 147 -6.87 7.01 -0.74
N PRO A 148 -6.63 8.32 -0.51
CA PRO A 148 -5.31 8.90 -0.75
C PRO A 148 -4.29 8.27 0.20
N HIS A 149 -3.00 8.56 -0.01
CA HIS A 149 -1.96 8.11 0.91
C HIS A 149 -2.19 8.68 2.33
N PRO A 150 -2.49 7.86 3.34
CA PRO A 150 -2.57 8.31 4.73
C PRO A 150 -1.16 8.34 5.33
N LEU A 151 -0.83 9.35 6.14
CA LEU A 151 0.48 9.40 6.80
C LEU A 151 0.73 8.13 7.60
N ARG A 152 1.91 7.52 7.45
CA ARG A 152 2.35 6.30 8.15
C ARG A 152 2.07 6.32 9.66
N GLU A 153 2.20 7.48 10.29
CA GLU A 153 2.00 7.73 11.71
C GLU A 153 0.53 7.59 12.14
N THR A 154 -0.45 7.80 11.25
CA THR A 154 -1.88 7.58 11.52
C THR A 154 -2.35 6.16 11.20
N GLN A 155 -1.50 5.32 10.59
CA GLN A 155 -1.82 3.94 10.22
C GLN A 155 -1.39 2.88 11.26
N ILE A 156 -0.88 3.28 12.42
CA ILE A 156 -0.34 2.37 13.44
C ILE A 156 -1.44 1.42 13.97
N GLY A 157 -1.37 0.14 13.59
CA GLY A 157 -2.39 -0.85 13.93
C GLY A 157 -3.61 -0.88 13.00
N CYS A 158 -3.60 -0.06 11.93
CA CYS A 158 -4.69 0.07 10.97
C CYS A 158 -4.22 -0.14 9.51
N PHE A 159 -3.02 -0.70 9.29
CA PHE A 159 -2.49 -0.97 7.95
C PHE A 159 -3.40 -1.92 7.17
N LEU A 160 -3.62 -1.61 5.88
CA LEU A 160 -4.38 -2.43 4.96
C LEU A 160 -3.50 -3.55 4.39
N ARG A 161 -4.01 -4.79 4.36
CA ARG A 161 -3.23 -5.99 3.97
C ARG A 161 -3.69 -6.63 2.67
N THR A 162 -4.99 -6.64 2.42
CA THR A 162 -5.59 -7.42 1.31
C THR A 162 -6.96 -6.85 0.96
N MET A 163 -7.43 -7.07 -0.26
CA MET A 163 -8.70 -6.54 -0.77
C MET A 163 -9.40 -7.56 -1.67
N VAL A 164 -10.73 -7.45 -1.75
CA VAL A 164 -11.60 -8.12 -2.72
C VAL A 164 -12.75 -7.17 -3.07
N SER A 165 -13.25 -7.22 -4.30
CA SER A 165 -14.47 -6.50 -4.69
C SER A 165 -15.60 -7.49 -4.91
N THR A 166 -16.82 -7.04 -4.65
CA THR A 166 -18.07 -7.65 -5.11
C THR A 166 -18.69 -6.74 -6.19
N ALA A 167 -19.83 -7.13 -6.75
CA ALA A 167 -20.59 -6.30 -7.68
C ALA A 167 -20.94 -4.89 -7.15
N SER A 168 -21.04 -4.68 -5.83
CA SER A 168 -21.51 -3.42 -5.22
C SER A 168 -20.62 -2.83 -4.13
N GLN A 169 -19.61 -3.56 -3.63
CA GLN A 169 -18.81 -3.17 -2.47
C GLN A 169 -17.33 -3.54 -2.65
N LEU A 170 -16.44 -2.66 -2.17
CA LEU A 170 -15.00 -2.94 -2.05
C LEU A 170 -14.66 -3.27 -0.59
N TRP A 171 -14.17 -4.48 -0.35
CA TRP A 171 -13.85 -5.03 0.96
C TRP A 171 -12.34 -5.11 1.16
N VAL A 172 -11.84 -4.64 2.31
CA VAL A 172 -10.39 -4.58 2.60
C VAL A 172 -10.11 -5.06 4.03
N GLY A 173 -9.14 -5.95 4.18
CA GLY A 173 -8.67 -6.47 5.46
C GLY A 173 -7.55 -5.62 6.05
N THR A 174 -7.59 -5.35 7.35
CA THR A 174 -6.59 -4.57 8.08
C THR A 174 -5.86 -5.43 9.13
N GLU A 175 -4.92 -4.84 9.86
CA GLU A 175 -4.28 -5.46 11.05
C GLU A 175 -5.25 -5.81 12.18
N CYS A 176 -6.46 -5.21 12.21
CA CYS A 176 -7.39 -5.31 13.33
C CYS A 176 -8.87 -5.44 12.93
N ALA A 177 -9.24 -5.23 11.66
CA ALA A 177 -10.63 -5.15 11.23
C ALA A 177 -10.81 -5.46 9.74
N VAL A 178 -12.06 -5.42 9.29
CA VAL A 178 -12.45 -5.40 7.88
C VAL A 178 -13.16 -4.07 7.59
N ARG A 179 -12.71 -3.34 6.58
CA ARG A 179 -13.34 -2.12 6.06
C ARG A 179 -14.12 -2.42 4.79
N VAL A 180 -15.25 -1.74 4.60
CA VAL A 180 -16.08 -1.83 3.39
C VAL A 180 -16.50 -0.45 2.89
N TRP A 181 -16.22 -0.20 1.62
CA TRP A 181 -16.72 0.94 0.84
C TRP A 181 -17.86 0.48 -0.07
N ASN A 182 -18.94 1.26 -0.22
CA ASN A 182 -19.93 0.97 -1.26
C ASN A 182 -19.48 1.60 -2.59
N LEU A 183 -19.64 0.88 -3.70
CA LEU A 183 -19.21 1.36 -5.02
C LEU A 183 -20.14 2.45 -5.59
N SER A 184 -21.35 2.60 -5.03
CA SER A 184 -22.23 3.75 -5.25
C SER A 184 -21.62 5.08 -4.79
N ASP A 185 -20.83 5.05 -3.73
CA ASP A 185 -20.43 6.24 -2.97
C ASP A 185 -19.07 6.79 -3.45
N LEU A 186 -18.48 6.18 -4.50
CA LEU A 186 -17.15 6.50 -5.03
C LEU A 186 -16.96 7.97 -5.42
N TYR A 187 -18.04 8.70 -5.73
CA TYR A 187 -17.99 10.11 -6.14
C TYR A 187 -18.57 11.05 -5.07
N SER A 188 -18.97 10.52 -3.93
CA SER A 188 -19.48 11.31 -2.80
C SER A 188 -18.38 12.13 -2.14
N ALA A 189 -18.80 13.20 -1.46
CA ALA A 189 -17.93 13.93 -0.55
C ALA A 189 -17.32 12.99 0.51
N ALA A 190 -16.09 13.26 0.93
CA ALA A 190 -15.44 12.49 1.99
C ALA A 190 -16.23 12.53 3.31
N GLY A 191 -16.21 11.42 4.03
CA GLY A 191 -16.94 11.27 5.30
C GLY A 191 -16.24 11.97 6.47
N GLN A 192 -16.92 12.04 7.61
CA GLN A 192 -16.30 12.43 8.88
C GLN A 192 -15.39 11.29 9.39
N GLY A 193 -14.17 11.23 8.85
CA GLY A 193 -13.15 10.25 9.21
C GLY A 193 -12.26 10.67 10.38
N GLU A 194 -11.49 9.71 10.90
CA GLU A 194 -10.38 10.01 11.83
C GLU A 194 -9.20 10.67 11.10
N SER A 195 -8.34 11.35 11.87
CA SER A 195 -7.17 12.09 11.38
C SER A 195 -6.32 11.26 10.41
N GLY A 196 -6.32 11.66 9.14
CA GLY A 196 -5.55 11.02 8.07
C GLY A 196 -6.37 10.21 7.05
N ASP A 197 -7.63 9.90 7.33
CA ASP A 197 -8.59 9.33 6.35
C ASP A 197 -9.63 10.38 5.86
N GLU A 198 -9.47 11.66 6.23
CA GLU A 198 -10.37 12.79 5.97
C GLU A 198 -10.73 13.06 4.50
N GLU A 199 -9.91 12.59 3.54
CA GLU A 199 -10.16 12.75 2.10
C GLU A 199 -10.66 11.46 1.43
N ALA A 200 -10.73 10.33 2.15
CA ALA A 200 -11.16 9.04 1.59
C ALA A 200 -12.67 9.01 1.24
N VAL A 201 -13.06 8.08 0.37
CA VAL A 201 -14.48 7.71 0.18
C VAL A 201 -15.02 7.17 1.52
N PRO A 202 -16.28 7.46 1.90
CA PRO A 202 -16.89 6.90 3.11
C PRO A 202 -16.81 5.37 3.18
N PHE A 203 -16.51 4.83 4.37
CA PHE A 203 -16.46 3.40 4.63
C PHE A 203 -17.09 3.04 5.98
N ARG A 204 -17.41 1.75 6.14
CA ARG A 204 -17.78 1.15 7.42
C ARG A 204 -16.67 0.21 7.87
N GLU A 205 -16.45 0.10 9.18
CA GLU A 205 -15.45 -0.81 9.76
C GLU A 205 -16.12 -1.87 10.67
N SER A 206 -15.54 -3.06 10.71
CA SER A 206 -16.01 -4.16 11.54
C SER A 206 -15.65 -3.97 13.01
N VAL A 207 -16.17 -4.85 13.87
CA VAL A 207 -15.57 -5.06 15.20
C VAL A 207 -14.10 -5.47 15.09
N CYS A 208 -13.33 -5.22 16.15
CA CYS A 208 -11.92 -5.59 16.22
C CYS A 208 -11.74 -7.13 16.23
N THR A 209 -10.76 -7.60 15.46
CA THR A 209 -10.40 -8.99 15.17
C THR A 209 -8.87 -9.13 15.07
N SER A 210 -8.37 -10.35 14.90
CA SER A 210 -6.95 -10.55 14.54
C SER A 210 -6.66 -10.15 13.10
N ALA A 211 -5.41 -9.80 12.77
CA ALA A 211 -5.01 -9.30 11.45
C ALA A 211 -5.51 -10.17 10.29
N VAL A 212 -6.18 -9.54 9.32
CA VAL A 212 -6.75 -10.18 8.13
C VAL A 212 -5.63 -10.42 7.12
N ILE A 213 -5.47 -11.68 6.71
CA ILE A 213 -4.41 -12.11 5.77
C ILE A 213 -4.98 -12.31 4.37
N CYS A 214 -6.16 -12.92 4.27
CA CYS A 214 -6.83 -13.20 2.99
C CYS A 214 -8.35 -12.91 3.06
N LEU A 215 -8.93 -12.63 1.89
CA LEU A 215 -10.36 -12.37 1.68
C LEU A 215 -10.82 -13.10 0.41
N VAL A 216 -12.05 -13.61 0.42
CA VAL A 216 -12.75 -14.09 -0.79
C VAL A 216 -14.22 -13.65 -0.73
N GLY A 217 -14.74 -13.19 -1.87
CA GLY A 217 -16.15 -12.83 -2.04
C GLY A 217 -17.00 -14.02 -2.47
N ASP A 218 -18.19 -14.14 -1.89
CA ASP A 218 -19.18 -15.17 -2.15
C ASP A 218 -20.51 -14.49 -2.53
N GLU A 219 -20.65 -14.16 -3.81
CA GLU A 219 -21.85 -13.47 -4.30
C GLU A 219 -23.11 -14.35 -4.29
N GLY A 220 -22.95 -15.68 -4.34
CA GLY A 220 -24.08 -16.63 -4.28
C GLY A 220 -24.79 -16.56 -2.94
N ASN A 221 -24.02 -16.50 -1.84
CA ASN A 221 -24.55 -16.39 -0.48
C ASN A 221 -24.60 -14.95 0.05
N LYS A 222 -24.19 -13.97 -0.75
CA LYS A 222 -23.99 -12.55 -0.35
C LYS A 222 -23.10 -12.40 0.89
N MET A 223 -22.01 -13.16 0.91
CA MET A 223 -21.03 -13.22 1.99
C MET A 223 -19.64 -12.77 1.54
N VAL A 224 -18.82 -12.34 2.49
CA VAL A 224 -17.36 -12.26 2.32
C VAL A 224 -16.73 -13.10 3.42
N TRP A 225 -15.76 -13.95 3.06
CA TRP A 225 -15.04 -14.80 4.00
C TRP A 225 -13.62 -14.27 4.19
N SER A 226 -13.14 -14.23 5.43
CA SER A 226 -11.82 -13.70 5.79
C SER A 226 -11.00 -14.71 6.58
N GLY A 227 -9.73 -14.86 6.21
CA GLY A 227 -8.73 -15.67 6.92
C GLY A 227 -7.78 -14.77 7.71
N HIS A 228 -7.49 -15.16 8.95
CA HIS A 228 -6.82 -14.31 9.93
C HIS A 228 -5.56 -14.93 10.53
N ARG A 229 -4.70 -14.08 11.11
CA ARG A 229 -3.48 -14.46 11.82
C ARG A 229 -3.74 -15.34 13.06
N ASP A 230 -4.92 -15.27 13.66
CA ASP A 230 -5.32 -16.15 14.78
C ASP A 230 -5.77 -17.55 14.34
N GLY A 231 -5.61 -17.91 13.05
CA GLY A 231 -5.99 -19.22 12.52
C GLY A 231 -7.50 -19.43 12.37
N ARG A 232 -8.29 -18.37 12.53
CA ARG A 232 -9.74 -18.40 12.34
C ARG A 232 -10.15 -17.98 10.94
N ILE A 233 -11.28 -18.53 10.50
CA ILE A 233 -12.06 -18.00 9.40
C ILE A 233 -13.27 -17.27 9.99
N ARG A 234 -13.60 -16.11 9.44
CA ARG A 234 -14.80 -15.32 9.77
C ARG A 234 -15.62 -15.04 8.52
N CYS A 235 -16.92 -14.84 8.68
CA CYS A 235 -17.86 -14.59 7.59
C CYS A 235 -18.63 -13.28 7.83
N TRP A 236 -18.79 -12.46 6.79
CA TRP A 236 -19.40 -11.13 6.84
C TRP A 236 -20.55 -11.03 5.83
N LYS A 237 -21.70 -10.46 6.24
CA LYS A 237 -22.87 -10.30 5.35
C LYS A 237 -22.80 -9.00 4.55
N MET A 238 -22.91 -9.07 3.23
CA MET A 238 -22.97 -7.90 2.34
C MET A 238 -24.21 -7.03 2.62
N ASP A 239 -25.37 -7.67 2.80
CA ASP A 239 -26.68 -7.06 3.06
C ASP A 239 -26.84 -6.53 4.52
N SER A 240 -25.75 -6.28 5.24
CA SER A 240 -25.81 -5.72 6.59
C SER A 240 -26.29 -4.26 6.55
N ALA A 241 -27.53 -4.02 6.99
CA ALA A 241 -28.18 -2.72 6.96
C ALA A 241 -27.35 -1.62 7.66
N PRO A 242 -27.34 -0.38 7.14
CA PRO A 242 -26.58 0.71 7.75
C PRO A 242 -27.18 1.09 9.10
N THR A 243 -26.36 0.95 10.16
CA THR A 243 -26.61 1.63 11.44
C THR A 243 -25.42 2.55 11.69
N PRO A 244 -25.59 3.88 11.78
CA PRO A 244 -24.48 4.84 11.66
C PRO A 244 -23.54 4.89 12.88
N THR A 245 -23.81 4.11 13.93
CA THR A 245 -23.15 4.24 15.25
C THR A 245 -22.60 2.93 15.82
N ASN A 246 -22.67 1.80 15.08
CA ASN A 246 -22.13 0.52 15.53
C ASN A 246 -21.27 -0.17 14.46
N PRO A 247 -20.05 -0.64 14.80
CA PRO A 247 -19.25 -1.45 13.89
C PRO A 247 -19.92 -2.81 13.63
N PHE A 248 -19.84 -3.29 12.39
CA PHE A 248 -20.52 -4.52 11.99
C PHE A 248 -19.80 -5.78 12.51
N LYS A 249 -20.57 -6.85 12.76
CA LYS A 249 -20.08 -8.09 13.40
C LYS A 249 -20.00 -9.24 12.41
N GLU A 250 -19.14 -10.22 12.70
CA GLU A 250 -19.14 -11.47 11.96
C GLU A 250 -20.47 -12.21 12.11
N GLY A 251 -20.92 -12.88 11.04
CA GLY A 251 -22.07 -13.78 11.06
C GLY A 251 -21.74 -15.14 11.69
N LEU A 252 -20.55 -15.67 11.36
CA LEU A 252 -20.00 -16.96 11.76
C LEU A 252 -18.48 -16.86 11.92
N SER A 253 -17.89 -17.61 12.86
CA SER A 253 -16.45 -17.61 13.17
C SER A 253 -16.06 -18.92 13.87
N TRP A 254 -14.97 -19.57 13.42
CA TRP A 254 -14.48 -20.84 13.98
C TRP A 254 -12.95 -20.98 13.85
N GLN A 255 -12.36 -21.93 14.58
CA GLN A 255 -10.93 -22.20 14.52
C GLN A 255 -10.61 -23.16 13.35
N ALA A 256 -10.08 -22.61 12.26
CA ALA A 256 -9.76 -23.40 11.06
C ALA A 256 -8.42 -24.14 11.23
N HIS A 257 -7.35 -23.39 11.50
CA HIS A 257 -5.98 -23.88 11.66
C HIS A 257 -5.39 -23.46 13.02
N ARG A 258 -4.23 -24.01 13.38
CA ARG A 258 -3.46 -23.62 14.58
C ARG A 258 -2.52 -22.43 14.32
N GLY A 259 -2.08 -22.25 13.08
CA GLY A 259 -1.36 -21.07 12.60
C GLY A 259 -2.26 -20.17 11.73
N PRO A 260 -1.72 -19.06 11.19
CA PRO A 260 -2.42 -18.14 10.31
C PRO A 260 -3.11 -18.81 9.11
N VAL A 261 -4.31 -18.34 8.77
CA VAL A 261 -4.97 -18.71 7.52
C VAL A 261 -4.40 -17.84 6.39
N LEU A 262 -3.48 -18.41 5.62
CA LEU A 262 -2.71 -17.70 4.59
C LEU A 262 -3.52 -17.48 3.31
N SER A 263 -4.36 -18.45 2.93
CA SER A 263 -5.18 -18.40 1.73
C SER A 263 -6.55 -19.06 1.95
N ILE A 264 -7.57 -18.59 1.22
CA ILE A 264 -8.92 -19.18 1.16
C ILE A 264 -9.41 -19.09 -0.30
N VAL A 265 -10.13 -20.12 -0.77
CA VAL A 265 -10.93 -20.06 -2.02
C VAL A 265 -12.22 -20.87 -1.87
N ILE A 266 -13.21 -20.60 -2.71
CA ILE A 266 -14.45 -21.37 -2.82
C ILE A 266 -14.43 -22.12 -4.14
N SER A 267 -14.73 -23.43 -4.12
CA SER A 267 -14.79 -24.26 -5.32
C SER A 267 -16.06 -24.03 -6.15
N CYS A 268 -16.10 -24.50 -7.40
CA CYS A 268 -17.33 -24.52 -8.21
C CYS A 268 -18.46 -25.40 -7.61
N TYR A 269 -18.15 -26.26 -6.65
CA TYR A 269 -19.11 -27.09 -5.89
C TYR A 269 -19.47 -26.50 -4.51
N GLY A 270 -19.03 -25.28 -4.20
CA GLY A 270 -19.35 -24.56 -2.96
C GLY A 270 -18.50 -24.94 -1.74
N ASP A 271 -17.54 -25.85 -1.88
CA ASP A 271 -16.60 -26.18 -0.81
C ASP A 271 -15.68 -24.99 -0.51
N LEU A 272 -15.53 -24.65 0.76
CA LEU A 272 -14.57 -23.65 1.22
C LEU A 272 -13.24 -24.32 1.54
N TRP A 273 -12.19 -23.99 0.78
CA TRP A 273 -10.83 -24.48 0.98
C TRP A 273 -9.99 -23.41 1.66
N SER A 274 -9.14 -23.78 2.62
CA SER A 274 -8.12 -22.87 3.17
C SER A 274 -6.75 -23.50 3.35
N GLY A 275 -5.72 -22.67 3.18
CA GLY A 275 -4.32 -22.99 3.33
C GLY A 275 -3.67 -22.24 4.49
N SER A 276 -2.74 -22.90 5.16
CA SER A 276 -2.02 -22.41 6.35
C SER A 276 -0.52 -22.65 6.21
N GLU A 277 0.25 -22.13 7.17
CA GLU A 277 1.65 -22.51 7.41
C GLU A 277 1.82 -24.03 7.51
N GLY A 278 2.99 -24.54 7.10
CA GLY A 278 3.37 -25.95 7.29
C GLY A 278 2.60 -26.97 6.44
N GLY A 279 2.10 -26.59 5.25
CA GLY A 279 1.41 -27.49 4.32
C GLY A 279 -0.04 -27.82 4.66
N SER A 280 -0.58 -27.29 5.76
CA SER A 280 -1.94 -27.60 6.22
C SER A 280 -2.99 -27.04 5.26
N ILE A 281 -3.75 -27.93 4.63
CA ILE A 281 -4.93 -27.66 3.81
C ILE A 281 -6.15 -28.25 4.51
N LYS A 282 -7.25 -27.49 4.54
CA LYS A 282 -8.54 -27.97 5.02
C LYS A 282 -9.67 -27.58 4.07
N ILE A 283 -10.70 -28.43 4.01
CA ILE A 283 -11.87 -28.28 3.17
C ILE A 283 -13.10 -28.34 4.06
N TRP A 284 -13.97 -27.32 4.01
CA TRP A 284 -15.30 -27.37 4.62
C TRP A 284 -16.33 -27.68 3.54
N PRO A 285 -17.03 -28.83 3.62
CA PRO A 285 -18.06 -29.19 2.67
C PRO A 285 -19.20 -28.17 2.63
N ARG A 286 -19.69 -27.87 1.43
CA ARG A 286 -20.92 -27.09 1.18
C ARG A 286 -22.01 -27.35 2.24
N GLU A 287 -22.31 -28.62 2.45
CA GLU A 287 -23.51 -29.07 3.15
C GLU A 287 -23.45 -28.74 4.66
N ALA A 288 -22.24 -28.63 5.21
CA ALA A 288 -22.00 -28.19 6.58
C ALA A 288 -22.08 -26.66 6.73
N LEU A 289 -21.64 -25.90 5.73
CA LEU A 289 -21.72 -24.44 5.70
C LEU A 289 -23.16 -23.97 5.53
N GLU A 290 -23.93 -24.59 4.62
CA GLU A 290 -25.37 -24.40 4.47
C GLU A 290 -26.10 -24.56 5.81
N LYS A 291 -25.92 -25.72 6.45
CA LYS A 291 -26.54 -26.05 7.74
C LYS A 291 -26.14 -25.09 8.87
N ALA A 292 -24.90 -24.62 8.89
CA ALA A 292 -24.42 -23.69 9.91
C ALA A 292 -24.96 -22.26 9.72
N LEU A 293 -25.19 -21.84 8.47
CA LEU A 293 -25.71 -20.53 8.10
C LEU A 293 -27.25 -20.44 8.16
N SER A 294 -27.96 -21.58 8.10
CA SER A 294 -29.42 -21.64 8.33
C SER A 294 -29.83 -21.59 9.81
N LEU A 295 -28.90 -21.83 10.74
CA LEU A 295 -29.17 -21.79 12.19
C LEU A 295 -29.34 -20.37 12.72
N THR A 296 -30.06 -20.23 13.83
CA THR A 296 -30.46 -18.91 14.37
C THR A 296 -29.30 -18.15 15.01
N ALA A 297 -29.55 -16.86 15.27
CA ALA A 297 -28.62 -15.95 15.95
C ALA A 297 -28.19 -16.43 17.36
N GLU A 298 -29.04 -17.24 18.01
CA GLU A 298 -28.84 -17.80 19.35
C GLU A 298 -28.07 -19.13 19.31
N GLU A 299 -28.23 -19.91 18.24
CA GLU A 299 -27.57 -21.20 18.03
C GLU A 299 -26.12 -21.07 17.52
N ARG A 300 -25.64 -19.86 17.19
CA ARG A 300 -24.31 -19.60 16.60
C ARG A 300 -23.15 -20.36 17.22
N HIS A 301 -23.12 -20.55 18.54
CA HIS A 301 -22.03 -21.30 19.19
C HIS A 301 -22.02 -22.78 18.76
N MET A 302 -23.20 -23.36 18.58
CA MET A 302 -23.36 -24.70 18.00
C MET A 302 -22.99 -24.70 16.52
N SER A 303 -23.41 -23.69 15.74
CA SER A 303 -23.02 -23.53 14.33
C SER A 303 -21.50 -23.51 14.14
N SER A 304 -20.79 -22.69 14.93
CA SER A 304 -19.32 -22.64 14.92
C SER A 304 -18.70 -23.99 15.24
N LEU A 305 -19.18 -24.71 16.26
CA LEU A 305 -18.64 -26.00 16.66
C LEU A 305 -18.91 -27.12 15.64
N LEU A 306 -20.03 -27.05 14.92
CA LEU A 306 -20.36 -27.96 13.82
C LEU A 306 -19.38 -27.77 12.66
N VAL A 307 -19.15 -26.53 12.22
CA VAL A 307 -18.20 -26.21 11.15
C VAL A 307 -16.75 -26.51 11.57
N GLU A 308 -16.37 -26.21 12.82
CA GLU A 308 -15.04 -26.55 13.35
C GLU A 308 -14.72 -28.06 13.34
N ARG A 309 -15.75 -28.91 13.25
CA ARG A 309 -15.63 -30.38 13.22
C ARG A 309 -15.92 -31.02 11.87
N SER A 310 -16.47 -30.28 10.91
CA SER A 310 -16.86 -30.82 9.59
C SER A 310 -15.77 -30.70 8.52
N TYR A 311 -14.53 -30.37 8.89
CA TYR A 311 -13.45 -30.21 7.92
C TYR A 311 -12.88 -31.55 7.47
N ILE A 312 -12.41 -31.59 6.23
CA ILE A 312 -11.67 -32.71 5.64
C ILE A 312 -10.22 -32.26 5.42
N GLU A 313 -9.26 -33.07 5.86
CA GLU A 313 -7.83 -32.91 5.54
C GLU A 313 -7.46 -33.90 4.42
N PRO A 314 -7.39 -33.47 3.15
CA PRO A 314 -7.24 -34.38 2.00
C PRO A 314 -5.92 -35.17 2.03
N TRP A 315 -4.89 -34.63 2.70
CA TRP A 315 -3.62 -35.31 2.92
C TRP A 315 -3.73 -36.64 3.67
N THR A 316 -4.75 -36.84 4.50
CA THR A 316 -4.97 -38.10 5.25
C THR A 316 -5.21 -39.29 4.32
N GLN A 317 -5.75 -39.05 3.12
CA GLN A 317 -6.00 -40.07 2.09
C GLN A 317 -4.74 -40.34 1.23
N VAL A 318 -3.88 -39.34 1.05
CA VAL A 318 -2.65 -39.41 0.23
C VAL A 318 -1.46 -40.05 0.98
N ALA A 319 -1.48 -40.03 2.32
CA ALA A 319 -0.37 -40.43 3.19
C ALA A 319 0.15 -41.88 3.02
N VAL A 320 -0.59 -42.75 2.31
CA VAL A 320 -0.20 -44.15 2.01
C VAL A 320 1.04 -44.23 1.10
N ASN A 321 1.28 -43.23 0.24
CA ASN A 321 2.26 -43.33 -0.87
C ASN A 321 3.55 -42.49 -0.73
N GLY A 322 3.87 -41.99 0.46
CA GLY A 322 5.26 -41.62 0.81
C GLY A 322 5.79 -40.25 0.37
N PHE A 323 4.94 -39.31 -0.05
CA PHE A 323 5.33 -37.91 -0.27
C PHE A 323 5.53 -37.19 1.09
N THR A 324 6.75 -36.79 1.43
CA THR A 324 7.06 -36.30 2.81
C THR A 324 7.77 -34.95 2.92
N ASN A 325 8.59 -34.54 1.95
CA ASN A 325 9.42 -33.33 2.11
C ASN A 325 8.74 -32.01 1.66
N ILE A 326 8.04 -31.99 0.52
CA ILE A 326 7.37 -30.76 0.04
C ILE A 326 6.15 -30.38 0.90
N LEU A 327 5.47 -31.35 1.52
CA LEU A 327 4.23 -31.16 2.30
C LEU A 327 4.41 -30.37 3.62
N THR A 328 5.57 -29.77 3.84
CA THR A 328 5.88 -28.90 5.00
C THR A 328 5.96 -27.41 4.64
N SER A 329 5.72 -27.04 3.38
CA SER A 329 5.78 -25.65 2.91
C SER A 329 4.43 -24.92 3.03
N ASP A 330 4.46 -23.61 3.33
CA ASP A 330 3.26 -22.76 3.44
C ASP A 330 2.36 -22.80 2.20
N VAL A 331 1.04 -22.93 2.41
CA VAL A 331 0.04 -22.85 1.34
C VAL A 331 -0.44 -21.40 1.19
N ARG A 332 0.33 -20.64 0.41
CA ARG A 332 0.21 -19.16 0.29
C ARG A 332 -0.81 -18.72 -0.75
N TYR A 333 -1.08 -19.54 -1.76
CA TYR A 333 -2.03 -19.22 -2.82
C TYR A 333 -2.98 -20.38 -3.07
N LEU A 334 -4.25 -20.04 -3.29
CA LEU A 334 -5.34 -20.95 -3.65
C LEU A 334 -6.08 -20.34 -4.85
N LEU A 335 -6.35 -21.13 -5.89
CA LEU A 335 -7.22 -20.76 -7.01
C LEU A 335 -8.21 -21.88 -7.33
N SER A 336 -9.44 -21.52 -7.71
CA SER A 336 -10.45 -22.44 -8.26
C SER A 336 -10.61 -22.17 -9.75
N ASP A 337 -10.13 -23.10 -10.59
CA ASP A 337 -10.52 -23.14 -12.01
C ASP A 337 -11.93 -23.74 -12.10
N ARG A 338 -12.93 -22.86 -12.15
CA ARG A 338 -14.33 -23.27 -12.38
C ARG A 338 -14.48 -24.00 -13.71
N SER A 339 -13.83 -23.49 -14.76
CA SER A 339 -14.00 -23.94 -16.14
C SER A 339 -13.50 -25.38 -16.40
N GLY A 340 -12.56 -25.85 -15.60
CA GLY A 340 -12.02 -27.21 -15.64
C GLY A 340 -12.25 -28.03 -14.36
N ALA A 341 -13.15 -27.60 -13.47
CA ALA A 341 -13.47 -28.24 -12.18
C ALA A 341 -12.23 -28.58 -11.32
N LYS A 342 -11.22 -27.71 -11.32
CA LYS A 342 -9.91 -27.94 -10.68
C LYS A 342 -9.57 -26.89 -9.64
N LEU A 343 -8.73 -27.26 -8.69
CA LEU A 343 -8.22 -26.35 -7.67
C LEU A 343 -6.69 -26.42 -7.60
N TRP A 344 -6.05 -25.26 -7.48
CA TRP A 344 -4.60 -25.11 -7.40
C TRP A 344 -4.19 -24.61 -6.03
N THR A 345 -3.18 -25.25 -5.44
CA THR A 345 -2.51 -24.81 -4.21
C THR A 345 -1.04 -24.52 -4.51
N ALA A 346 -0.50 -23.40 -4.05
CA ALA A 346 0.90 -23.04 -4.26
C ALA A 346 1.60 -22.53 -3.01
N GLY A 347 2.87 -22.92 -2.86
CA GLY A 347 3.86 -22.28 -2.00
C GLY A 347 4.86 -21.46 -2.83
N TYR A 348 6.03 -21.17 -2.26
CA TYR A 348 7.08 -20.40 -2.95
C TYR A 348 7.74 -21.14 -4.12
N LEU A 349 7.85 -22.47 -4.06
CA LEU A 349 8.66 -23.30 -4.96
C LEU A 349 7.91 -24.51 -5.55
N SER A 350 6.63 -24.68 -5.19
CA SER A 350 5.85 -25.87 -5.51
C SER A 350 4.37 -25.56 -5.73
N PHE A 351 3.77 -26.37 -6.60
CA PHE A 351 2.36 -26.35 -6.99
C PHE A 351 1.77 -27.74 -6.84
N ALA A 352 0.55 -27.81 -6.31
CA ALA A 352 -0.28 -29.01 -6.33
C ALA A 352 -1.63 -28.70 -7.01
N LEU A 353 -2.07 -29.64 -7.84
CA LEU A 353 -3.30 -29.59 -8.61
C LEU A 353 -4.27 -30.65 -8.08
N TRP A 354 -5.50 -30.23 -7.83
CA TRP A 354 -6.55 -31.04 -7.22
C TRP A 354 -7.79 -31.08 -8.11
N ASP A 355 -8.53 -32.17 -8.01
CA ASP A 355 -9.91 -32.23 -8.48
C ASP A 355 -10.82 -31.49 -7.48
N ALA A 356 -11.66 -30.57 -7.95
CA ALA A 356 -12.50 -29.74 -7.07
C ALA A 356 -13.77 -30.45 -6.57
N ARG A 357 -14.04 -31.67 -7.05
CA ARG A 357 -15.25 -32.48 -6.80
C ARG A 357 -14.95 -33.74 -6.00
N THR A 358 -13.97 -34.55 -6.42
CA THR A 358 -13.49 -35.73 -5.67
C THR A 358 -12.55 -35.34 -4.53
N ARG A 359 -11.92 -34.15 -4.62
CA ARG A 359 -10.92 -33.61 -3.69
C ARG A 359 -9.57 -34.35 -3.73
N GLU A 360 -9.35 -35.19 -4.74
CA GLU A 360 -8.12 -35.95 -4.92
C GLU A 360 -6.97 -35.11 -5.50
N LEU A 361 -5.73 -35.50 -5.20
CA LEU A 361 -4.52 -34.88 -5.73
C LEU A 361 -4.21 -35.42 -7.14
N LEU A 362 -4.29 -34.57 -8.15
CA LEU A 362 -4.04 -34.90 -9.56
C LEU A 362 -2.55 -34.78 -9.94
N LYS A 363 -1.82 -33.80 -9.39
CA LYS A 363 -0.42 -33.52 -9.76
C LYS A 363 0.32 -32.74 -8.68
N LEU A 364 1.61 -33.03 -8.49
CA LEU A 364 2.56 -32.24 -7.69
C LEU A 364 3.78 -31.89 -8.54
N PHE A 365 4.19 -30.62 -8.58
CA PHE A 365 5.28 -30.14 -9.44
C PHE A 365 5.97 -28.89 -8.89
N SER A 366 7.21 -28.65 -9.32
CA SER A 366 8.03 -27.51 -8.90
C SER A 366 7.81 -26.26 -9.77
N THR A 367 8.42 -25.13 -9.38
CA THR A 367 8.47 -23.88 -10.18
C THR A 367 9.09 -24.02 -11.58
N ASP A 368 9.83 -25.09 -11.85
CA ASP A 368 10.32 -25.38 -13.21
C ASP A 368 9.48 -26.42 -13.97
N GLY A 369 8.32 -26.81 -13.42
CA GLY A 369 7.36 -27.72 -14.07
C GLY A 369 7.74 -29.20 -14.03
N GLN A 370 8.80 -29.56 -13.29
CA GLN A 370 9.18 -30.95 -13.09
C GLN A 370 8.21 -31.62 -12.10
N ILE A 371 7.73 -32.82 -12.47
CA ILE A 371 6.84 -33.64 -11.64
C ILE A 371 7.70 -34.41 -10.63
N GLU A 372 7.43 -34.26 -9.34
CA GLU A 372 8.15 -35.01 -8.31
C GLU A 372 7.61 -36.44 -8.17
N ASN A 373 8.34 -37.41 -8.73
CA ASN A 373 8.09 -38.83 -8.56
C ASN A 373 9.35 -39.53 -8.03
N ARG A 374 9.19 -40.32 -6.95
CA ARG A 374 10.14 -41.27 -6.35
C ARG A 374 11.63 -40.87 -6.33
N VAL A 375 12.14 -40.58 -5.12
CA VAL A 375 13.57 -40.78 -4.82
C VAL A 375 13.83 -42.28 -4.68
N ASP A 376 14.52 -42.88 -5.64
CA ASP A 376 14.95 -44.28 -5.55
C ASP A 376 16.03 -44.46 -4.48
N ILE A 377 15.72 -45.22 -3.43
CA ILE A 377 16.68 -45.63 -2.40
C ILE A 377 17.45 -46.86 -2.93
N SER A 378 18.57 -46.64 -3.62
CA SER A 378 19.52 -47.70 -3.96
C SER A 378 20.97 -47.21 -4.02
N SER A 379 21.92 -48.13 -3.77
CA SER A 379 23.38 -47.92 -3.84
C SER A 379 24.06 -47.02 -2.80
N ALA A 380 23.57 -47.02 -1.55
CA ALA A 380 24.49 -46.83 -0.41
C ALA A 380 25.39 -48.08 -0.29
N GLN A 381 26.56 -48.07 -0.93
CA GLN A 381 27.53 -49.16 -0.81
C GLN A 381 28.27 -49.13 0.53
N ASP A 382 28.55 -50.31 1.08
CA ASP A 382 29.19 -50.49 2.37
C ASP A 382 30.62 -49.92 2.44
N PHE A 383 30.94 -49.29 3.56
CA PHE A 383 32.29 -49.34 4.12
C PHE A 383 32.22 -49.68 5.61
N SER A 384 32.69 -50.88 5.95
CA SER A 384 32.71 -51.42 7.31
C SER A 384 33.70 -50.67 8.20
N ALA A 385 33.26 -50.32 9.42
CA ALA A 385 34.15 -49.83 10.47
C ALA A 385 34.55 -50.96 11.42
N GLU A 386 35.84 -51.32 11.46
CA GLU A 386 36.42 -52.09 12.57
C GLU A 386 37.24 -51.18 13.52
N PRO A 387 37.25 -51.44 14.85
CA PRO A 387 37.93 -50.61 15.83
C PRO A 387 39.35 -51.09 16.17
N ILE A 388 40.29 -50.16 16.35
CA ILE A 388 41.59 -50.45 16.99
C ILE A 388 41.81 -49.49 18.16
N ALA A 389 42.26 -50.03 19.30
CA ALA A 389 42.36 -49.31 20.56
C ALA A 389 43.80 -48.97 20.98
N GLY A 390 43.99 -47.73 21.45
CA GLY A 390 44.83 -47.36 22.61
C GLY A 390 46.33 -47.67 22.62
N SER A 391 47.13 -46.60 22.76
CA SER A 391 48.38 -46.65 23.54
C SER A 391 48.52 -45.38 24.41
N LYS A 392 49.53 -45.32 25.29
CA LYS A 392 49.64 -44.31 26.37
C LYS A 392 50.95 -43.51 26.28
N LYS A 393 50.91 -42.30 26.85
CA LYS A 393 52.06 -41.47 27.29
C LYS A 393 52.92 -40.84 26.17
N ASP A 394 53.63 -39.73 26.40
CA ASP A 394 54.14 -39.20 27.69
C ASP A 394 53.97 -37.68 27.92
N LYS A 395 54.42 -37.21 29.10
CA LYS A 395 54.49 -35.77 29.48
C LYS A 395 55.79 -35.10 29.00
N ILE A 396 55.71 -33.84 28.57
CA ILE A 396 56.61 -32.74 28.98
C ILE A 396 55.98 -31.38 28.63
N GLN A 397 56.51 -30.30 29.22
CA GLN A 397 55.84 -29.01 29.43
C GLN A 397 56.54 -27.86 28.70
N SER A 398 55.82 -27.13 27.84
CA SER A 398 56.13 -25.74 27.46
C SER A 398 54.90 -25.02 26.91
N SER A 399 54.96 -23.68 26.86
CA SER A 399 53.82 -22.80 26.56
C SER A 399 53.48 -22.72 25.07
N PHE A 400 52.20 -22.86 24.73
CA PHE A 400 51.65 -22.52 23.41
C PHE A 400 50.56 -21.45 23.51
N GLY A 401 50.61 -20.47 22.60
CA GLY A 401 49.93 -19.19 22.74
C GLY A 401 48.45 -19.16 22.36
N PHE A 402 47.80 -18.08 22.81
CA PHE A 402 46.40 -17.71 22.58
C PHE A 402 45.95 -17.84 21.10
N PHE A 403 46.85 -17.55 20.16
CA PHE A 403 46.59 -17.54 18.71
C PHE A 403 46.21 -18.89 18.08
N GLN A 404 46.53 -20.04 18.68
CA GLN A 404 46.16 -21.32 18.07
C GLN A 404 44.67 -21.66 18.26
N ARG A 405 44.05 -21.17 19.34
CA ARG A 405 42.62 -21.40 19.60
C ARG A 405 41.73 -20.56 18.67
N SER A 406 42.11 -19.32 18.37
CA SER A 406 41.39 -18.50 17.40
C SER A 406 41.43 -19.11 16.00
N ARG A 407 42.58 -19.67 15.58
CA ARG A 407 42.73 -20.28 14.25
C ARG A 407 41.82 -21.50 14.03
N ASN A 408 41.67 -22.35 15.06
CA ASN A 408 40.75 -23.50 14.99
C ASN A 408 39.27 -23.07 15.08
N ALA A 409 38.95 -22.04 15.87
CA ALA A 409 37.60 -21.46 15.90
C ALA A 409 37.22 -20.83 14.55
N ILE A 410 38.15 -20.10 13.90
CA ILE A 410 37.97 -19.50 12.58
C ILE A 410 37.83 -20.58 11.50
N MET A 411 38.60 -21.67 11.53
CA MET A 411 38.38 -22.80 10.61
C MET A 411 37.03 -23.48 10.85
N GLY A 412 36.63 -23.73 12.10
CA GLY A 412 35.31 -24.28 12.44
C GLY A 412 34.16 -23.39 11.97
N ALA A 413 34.30 -22.07 12.10
CA ALA A 413 33.36 -21.09 11.58
C ALA A 413 33.34 -21.06 10.04
N ALA A 414 34.49 -21.06 9.37
CA ALA A 414 34.58 -21.08 7.90
C ALA A 414 34.11 -22.40 7.26
N ASP A 415 34.13 -23.49 8.04
CA ASP A 415 33.62 -24.80 7.65
C ASP A 415 32.11 -24.95 7.96
N ALA A 416 31.63 -24.31 9.02
CA ALA A 416 30.19 -24.11 9.26
C ALA A 416 29.56 -23.19 8.20
N VAL A 417 30.20 -22.05 7.87
CA VAL A 417 29.78 -21.15 6.79
C VAL A 417 29.82 -21.86 5.44
N ARG A 418 30.81 -22.72 5.17
CA ARG A 418 30.77 -23.58 3.96
C ARG A 418 29.65 -24.61 4.00
N ARG A 419 29.35 -25.25 5.13
CA ARG A 419 28.17 -26.13 5.24
C ARG A 419 26.84 -25.38 5.08
N VAL A 420 26.74 -24.12 5.50
CA VAL A 420 25.57 -23.27 5.26
C VAL A 420 25.50 -22.84 3.79
N ALA A 421 26.60 -22.41 3.18
CA ALA A 421 26.65 -22.06 1.75
C ALA A 421 26.39 -23.27 0.83
N VAL A 422 26.83 -24.48 1.22
CA VAL A 422 26.51 -25.74 0.52
C VAL A 422 25.07 -26.19 0.79
N LYS A 423 24.46 -25.85 1.93
CA LYS A 423 22.99 -25.98 2.10
C LYS A 423 22.20 -24.95 1.29
N GLY A 424 22.79 -23.79 0.97
CA GLY A 424 22.27 -22.80 0.02
C GLY A 424 22.61 -23.11 -1.45
N ALA A 425 23.16 -24.29 -1.77
CA ALA A 425 23.53 -24.68 -3.13
C ALA A 425 22.47 -25.55 -3.84
N PHE A 426 21.21 -25.45 -3.44
CA PHE A 426 20.06 -26.07 -4.10
C PHE A 426 18.90 -25.07 -4.18
N GLY A 427 18.50 -24.71 -5.41
CA GLY A 427 17.42 -23.77 -5.70
C GLY A 427 17.91 -22.36 -6.03
N ASP A 428 17.46 -21.82 -7.17
CA ASP A 428 17.72 -20.43 -7.57
C ASP A 428 16.67 -19.51 -6.92
N ASP A 429 17.05 -18.85 -5.81
CA ASP A 429 16.17 -18.02 -4.98
C ASP A 429 15.50 -16.85 -5.75
N ASN A 430 16.03 -16.53 -6.93
CA ASN A 430 15.48 -15.53 -7.85
C ASN A 430 14.17 -15.96 -8.56
N ARG A 431 13.78 -17.25 -8.50
CA ARG A 431 12.58 -17.80 -9.18
C ARG A 431 11.39 -18.09 -8.25
N ARG A 432 11.43 -17.71 -6.97
CA ARG A 432 10.32 -17.92 -6.02
C ARG A 432 9.02 -17.25 -6.49
N THR A 433 7.89 -17.95 -6.36
CA THR A 433 6.54 -17.47 -6.70
C THR A 433 6.00 -16.54 -5.62
N GLU A 434 5.67 -15.30 -5.99
CA GLU A 434 5.12 -14.26 -5.11
C GLU A 434 3.66 -13.89 -5.45
N ALA A 435 3.18 -14.25 -6.65
CA ALA A 435 1.80 -14.05 -7.07
C ALA A 435 1.31 -15.15 -8.03
N LEU A 436 0.00 -15.41 -8.04
CA LEU A 436 -0.66 -16.45 -8.83
C LEU A 436 -2.08 -15.97 -9.24
N VAL A 437 -2.50 -16.18 -10.49
CA VAL A 437 -3.85 -15.83 -11.00
C VAL A 437 -4.32 -16.77 -12.12
N ILE A 438 -5.63 -16.81 -12.38
CA ILE A 438 -6.24 -17.43 -13.56
C ILE A 438 -6.74 -16.35 -14.53
N ALA A 439 -6.42 -16.51 -15.81
CA ALA A 439 -6.90 -15.66 -16.90
C ALA A 439 -8.23 -16.20 -17.49
N THR A 440 -8.90 -15.42 -18.34
CA THR A 440 -10.26 -15.72 -18.84
C THR A 440 -10.32 -16.82 -19.90
N ASP A 441 -9.19 -17.14 -20.52
CA ASP A 441 -8.95 -18.36 -21.29
C ASP A 441 -8.75 -19.61 -20.40
N GLY A 442 -8.64 -19.42 -19.09
CA GLY A 442 -8.32 -20.45 -18.10
C GLY A 442 -6.82 -20.79 -18.03
N MET A 443 -5.92 -20.02 -18.64
CA MET A 443 -4.48 -20.16 -18.41
C MET A 443 -4.13 -19.65 -17.01
N ILE A 444 -3.17 -20.32 -16.36
CA ILE A 444 -2.68 -19.93 -15.04
C ILE A 444 -1.40 -19.11 -15.20
N TRP A 445 -1.26 -18.05 -14.43
CA TRP A 445 -0.13 -17.11 -14.49
C TRP A 445 0.51 -16.95 -13.12
N THR A 446 1.84 -17.11 -13.06
CA THR A 446 2.66 -16.92 -11.85
C THR A 446 3.63 -15.77 -12.03
N GLY A 447 3.89 -15.02 -10.97
CA GLY A 447 4.89 -13.95 -10.93
C GLY A 447 5.95 -14.18 -9.87
N CYS A 448 7.22 -13.90 -10.19
CA CYS A 448 8.37 -14.24 -9.36
C CYS A 448 9.05 -13.04 -8.67
N THR A 449 9.92 -13.34 -7.69
CA THR A 449 10.77 -12.36 -6.95
C THR A 449 11.67 -11.51 -7.85
N ASN A 450 12.08 -12.00 -9.01
CA ASN A 450 12.89 -11.27 -10.00
C ASN A 450 12.06 -10.53 -11.07
N GLY A 451 10.73 -10.51 -10.98
CA GLY A 451 9.85 -9.89 -11.98
C GLY A 451 9.52 -10.77 -13.20
N LEU A 452 10.03 -12.01 -13.25
CA LEU A 452 9.63 -13.00 -14.25
C LEU A 452 8.13 -13.36 -14.12
N LEU A 453 7.48 -13.50 -15.27
CA LEU A 453 6.12 -14.01 -15.42
C LEU A 453 6.18 -15.36 -16.14
N VAL A 454 5.36 -16.31 -15.70
CA VAL A 454 5.28 -17.64 -16.32
C VAL A 454 3.81 -18.03 -16.53
N GLN A 455 3.49 -18.47 -17.74
CA GLN A 455 2.18 -18.97 -18.15
C GLN A 455 2.16 -20.51 -18.06
N TRP A 456 1.03 -21.08 -17.63
CA TRP A 456 0.82 -22.52 -17.43
C TRP A 456 -0.56 -22.96 -17.95
N ASP A 457 -0.67 -24.20 -18.43
CA ASP A 457 -1.95 -24.79 -18.81
C ASP A 457 -2.78 -25.25 -17.58
N ARG A 458 -4.06 -25.60 -17.82
CA ARG A 458 -4.99 -26.17 -16.82
C ARG A 458 -4.58 -27.55 -16.28
N ASN A 459 -3.41 -28.07 -16.64
CA ASN A 459 -2.88 -29.37 -16.22
C ASN A 459 -1.51 -29.24 -15.53
N GLY A 460 -1.07 -28.01 -15.20
CA GLY A 460 0.21 -27.78 -14.54
C GLY A 460 1.43 -27.97 -15.45
N ASN A 461 1.28 -27.76 -16.75
CA ASN A 461 2.38 -27.77 -17.72
C ASN A 461 2.82 -26.32 -17.99
N ARG A 462 4.13 -26.07 -17.97
CA ARG A 462 4.72 -24.75 -18.19
C ARG A 462 4.67 -24.42 -19.68
N MET A 463 4.15 -23.24 -20.04
CA MET A 463 3.90 -22.83 -21.43
C MET A 463 4.94 -21.81 -21.92
N GLN A 464 4.98 -20.62 -21.31
CA GLN A 464 5.81 -19.49 -21.78
C GLN A 464 6.37 -18.67 -20.60
N GLU A 465 7.47 -17.95 -20.82
CA GLU A 465 8.14 -17.07 -19.86
C GLU A 465 8.24 -15.64 -20.44
N TYR A 466 7.93 -14.62 -19.63
CA TYR A 466 7.97 -13.19 -20.03
C TYR A 466 8.68 -12.37 -18.94
N HIS A 467 9.53 -11.41 -19.33
CA HIS A 467 10.27 -10.58 -18.37
C HIS A 467 10.16 -9.10 -18.78
N HIS A 468 9.07 -8.45 -18.37
CA HIS A 468 8.78 -7.05 -18.71
C HIS A 468 9.30 -6.03 -17.69
N HIS A 469 9.68 -6.48 -16.49
CA HIS A 469 10.07 -5.62 -15.38
C HIS A 469 10.97 -6.39 -14.40
N SER A 470 11.92 -5.72 -13.73
CA SER A 470 12.98 -6.38 -12.94
C SER A 470 12.74 -6.41 -11.42
N SER A 471 11.70 -5.73 -10.93
CA SER A 471 11.26 -5.83 -9.52
C SER A 471 10.25 -6.95 -9.35
N ALA A 472 10.25 -7.59 -8.17
CA ALA A 472 9.30 -8.64 -7.80
C ALA A 472 7.86 -8.33 -8.20
N VAL A 473 7.17 -9.32 -8.76
CA VAL A 473 5.71 -9.31 -8.87
C VAL A 473 5.12 -9.45 -7.46
N GLN A 474 4.01 -8.80 -7.18
CA GLN A 474 3.37 -8.77 -5.86
C GLN A 474 1.89 -9.13 -5.94
N CYS A 475 1.20 -8.76 -7.02
CA CYS A 475 -0.19 -9.15 -7.23
C CYS A 475 -0.56 -9.15 -8.71
N PHE A 476 -1.72 -9.76 -9.00
CA PHE A 476 -2.37 -9.73 -10.30
C PHE A 476 -3.85 -9.37 -10.16
N CYS A 477 -4.47 -8.96 -11.26
CA CYS A 477 -5.91 -9.02 -11.47
C CYS A 477 -6.21 -9.32 -12.94
N THR A 478 -7.27 -10.07 -13.23
CA THR A 478 -7.66 -10.44 -14.59
C THR A 478 -9.08 -9.94 -14.87
N PHE A 479 -9.28 -9.30 -16.03
CA PHE A 479 -10.60 -8.79 -16.43
C PHE A 479 -10.72 -8.74 -17.96
N GLY A 480 -11.78 -9.32 -18.52
CA GLY A 480 -11.92 -9.45 -19.97
C GLY A 480 -10.70 -10.14 -20.59
N LEU A 481 -10.13 -9.55 -21.63
CA LEU A 481 -8.91 -10.04 -22.29
C LEU A 481 -7.60 -9.50 -21.67
N ARG A 482 -7.63 -8.91 -20.47
CA ARG A 482 -6.48 -8.18 -19.88
C ARG A 482 -5.98 -8.78 -18.58
N ILE A 483 -4.66 -8.88 -18.45
CA ILE A 483 -3.94 -9.30 -17.25
C ILE A 483 -3.20 -8.09 -16.68
N TRP A 484 -3.59 -7.68 -15.47
CA TRP A 484 -2.99 -6.57 -14.74
C TRP A 484 -1.96 -7.12 -13.75
N VAL A 485 -0.76 -6.53 -13.74
CA VAL A 485 0.40 -7.02 -12.98
C VAL A 485 0.93 -5.91 -12.08
N GLY A 486 0.94 -6.11 -10.77
CA GLY A 486 1.45 -5.17 -9.77
C GLY A 486 2.83 -5.57 -9.25
N TYR A 487 3.76 -4.61 -9.22
CA TYR A 487 5.16 -4.84 -8.85
C TYR A 487 5.57 -4.15 -7.54
N ALA A 488 6.65 -4.64 -6.94
CA ALA A 488 7.26 -4.07 -5.73
C ALA A 488 7.82 -2.64 -5.92
N SER A 489 8.00 -2.17 -7.15
CA SER A 489 8.34 -0.78 -7.47
C SER A 489 7.16 0.21 -7.32
N GLY A 490 5.93 -0.29 -7.19
CA GLY A 490 4.72 0.54 -7.36
C GLY A 490 4.26 0.71 -8.81
N THR A 491 4.98 0.11 -9.77
CA THR A 491 4.56 0.00 -11.18
C THR A 491 3.36 -0.95 -11.32
N VAL A 492 2.48 -0.66 -12.29
CA VAL A 492 1.48 -1.59 -12.82
C VAL A 492 1.68 -1.73 -14.33
N HIS A 493 1.69 -2.98 -14.82
CA HIS A 493 1.63 -3.29 -16.27
C HIS A 493 0.27 -3.92 -16.61
N VAL A 494 -0.15 -3.77 -17.86
CA VAL A 494 -1.33 -4.40 -18.44
C VAL A 494 -0.89 -5.22 -19.65
N LEU A 495 -1.24 -6.50 -19.68
CA LEU A 495 -0.94 -7.44 -20.75
C LEU A 495 -2.22 -7.95 -21.42
N ASP A 496 -2.09 -8.49 -22.63
CA ASP A 496 -3.09 -9.39 -23.23
C ASP A 496 -2.91 -10.85 -22.75
N LEU A 497 -3.72 -11.78 -23.27
CA LEU A 497 -3.66 -13.21 -22.91
C LEU A 497 -2.44 -13.92 -23.53
N GLU A 498 -1.89 -13.33 -24.58
CA GLU A 498 -0.66 -13.71 -25.28
C GLU A 498 0.61 -13.17 -24.59
N GLY A 499 0.48 -12.37 -23.54
CA GLY A 499 1.57 -11.84 -22.72
C GLY A 499 2.29 -10.60 -23.27
N ASN A 500 1.78 -9.97 -24.32
CA ASN A 500 2.32 -8.73 -24.86
C ASN A 500 2.00 -7.54 -23.93
N LEU A 501 2.91 -6.58 -23.83
CA LEU A 501 2.72 -5.39 -22.99
C LEU A 501 1.83 -4.36 -23.70
N LEU A 502 0.58 -4.22 -23.25
CA LEU A 502 -0.36 -3.20 -23.72
C LEU A 502 -0.04 -1.80 -23.16
N GLY A 503 0.56 -1.74 -21.97
CA GLY A 503 1.09 -0.52 -21.37
C GLY A 503 1.48 -0.69 -19.90
N GLY A 504 2.09 0.33 -19.32
CA GLY A 504 2.47 0.32 -17.90
C GLY A 504 2.83 1.70 -17.37
N TRP A 505 2.61 1.92 -16.08
CA TRP A 505 2.83 3.20 -15.40
C TRP A 505 3.11 3.00 -13.91
N VAL A 506 3.69 4.02 -13.27
CA VAL A 506 3.78 4.07 -11.80
C VAL A 506 2.38 4.31 -11.24
N ALA A 507 1.78 3.28 -10.64
CA ALA A 507 0.48 3.37 -9.99
C ALA A 507 0.60 4.04 -8.61
N HIS A 508 1.65 3.70 -7.85
CA HIS A 508 1.91 4.15 -6.49
C HIS A 508 3.40 4.41 -6.24
N SER A 509 3.74 5.21 -5.23
CA SER A 509 5.13 5.45 -4.77
C SER A 509 5.67 4.35 -3.85
N SER A 510 5.16 3.11 -3.97
CA SER A 510 5.29 2.03 -2.99
C SER A 510 4.74 0.72 -3.58
N PRO A 511 5.21 -0.48 -3.17
CA PRO A 511 4.73 -1.76 -3.68
C PRO A 511 3.21 -1.87 -3.83
N VAL A 512 2.73 -2.35 -4.98
CA VAL A 512 1.31 -2.68 -5.18
C VAL A 512 1.04 -4.08 -4.65
N ILE A 513 0.45 -4.18 -3.46
CA ILE A 513 0.33 -5.45 -2.72
C ILE A 513 -0.93 -6.24 -3.07
N LYS A 514 -1.97 -5.59 -3.60
CA LYS A 514 -3.21 -6.27 -4.01
C LYS A 514 -3.96 -5.47 -5.08
N MET A 515 -4.81 -6.18 -5.83
CA MET A 515 -5.74 -5.64 -6.79
C MET A 515 -7.11 -6.33 -6.70
N ALA A 516 -8.16 -5.65 -7.14
CA ALA A 516 -9.49 -6.23 -7.37
C ALA A 516 -10.26 -5.46 -8.46
N ALA A 517 -11.09 -6.14 -9.25
CA ALA A 517 -11.93 -5.52 -10.28
C ALA A 517 -13.37 -5.29 -9.78
N GLY A 518 -13.96 -4.12 -10.04
CA GLY A 518 -15.36 -3.81 -9.68
C GLY A 518 -15.82 -2.46 -10.21
N ALA A 519 -17.13 -2.31 -10.48
CA ALA A 519 -17.77 -1.07 -10.96
C ALA A 519 -17.05 -0.35 -12.13
N GLY A 520 -16.47 -1.10 -13.08
CA GLY A 520 -15.73 -0.52 -14.21
C GLY A 520 -14.27 -0.12 -13.92
N PHE A 521 -13.73 -0.44 -12.74
CA PHE A 521 -12.35 -0.14 -12.36
C PHE A 521 -11.57 -1.40 -11.92
N ILE A 522 -10.25 -1.38 -12.13
CA ILE A 522 -9.28 -2.15 -11.36
C ILE A 522 -8.82 -1.28 -10.20
N PHE A 523 -9.17 -1.66 -8.97
CA PHE A 523 -8.64 -1.05 -7.76
C PHE A 523 -7.26 -1.64 -7.44
N THR A 524 -6.35 -0.79 -6.97
CA THR A 524 -4.98 -1.12 -6.59
C THR A 524 -4.71 -0.64 -5.17
N LEU A 525 -4.26 -1.55 -4.29
CA LEU A 525 -3.84 -1.25 -2.93
C LEU A 525 -2.31 -1.22 -2.86
N ALA A 526 -1.76 -0.13 -2.34
CA ALA A 526 -0.34 -0.03 -2.04
C ALA A 526 -0.01 -0.44 -0.60
N ASN A 527 1.23 -0.90 -0.38
CA ASN A 527 1.77 -1.22 0.95
C ASN A 527 1.67 -0.07 1.96
N GLN A 528 1.64 1.16 1.46
CA GLN A 528 1.45 2.39 2.20
C GLN A 528 -0.03 2.76 2.47
N GLY A 529 -0.98 1.84 2.23
CA GLY A 529 -2.39 2.00 2.58
C GLY A 529 -3.26 2.86 1.65
N GLY A 530 -2.70 3.45 0.59
CA GLY A 530 -3.48 4.17 -0.43
C GLY A 530 -4.18 3.23 -1.43
N ILE A 531 -5.36 3.62 -1.92
CA ILE A 531 -6.19 2.87 -2.88
C ILE A 531 -6.53 3.75 -4.08
N CYS A 532 -6.10 3.33 -5.28
CA CYS A 532 -6.43 3.98 -6.55
C CYS A 532 -7.23 3.03 -7.46
N GLY A 533 -8.31 3.52 -8.06
CA GLY A 533 -9.01 2.88 -9.18
C GLY A 533 -8.47 3.34 -10.55
N TRP A 534 -8.30 2.40 -11.48
CA TRP A 534 -7.95 2.61 -12.88
C TRP A 534 -9.08 2.07 -13.75
N ASN A 535 -9.49 2.74 -14.82
CA ASN A 535 -10.57 2.21 -15.66
C ASN A 535 -10.14 0.87 -16.30
N ILE A 536 -11.03 -0.11 -16.36
CA ILE A 536 -10.75 -1.45 -16.96
C ILE A 536 -10.27 -1.38 -18.42
N THR A 537 -10.56 -0.28 -19.13
CA THR A 537 -10.14 -0.04 -20.52
C THR A 537 -8.82 0.72 -20.64
N SER A 538 -8.24 1.24 -19.54
CA SER A 538 -6.91 1.87 -19.54
C SER A 538 -5.80 0.83 -19.79
N PRO A 539 -4.79 1.08 -20.64
CA PRO A 539 -4.64 2.26 -21.49
C PRO A 539 -5.68 2.28 -22.63
N GLY A 540 -6.35 3.41 -22.82
CA GLY A 540 -7.46 3.53 -23.77
C GLY A 540 -7.84 4.98 -24.12
N PRO A 541 -8.76 5.18 -25.09
CA PRO A 541 -9.13 6.51 -25.59
C PRO A 541 -9.83 7.38 -24.53
N LEU A 542 -10.47 6.76 -23.53
CA LEU A 542 -11.11 7.41 -22.40
C LEU A 542 -10.11 8.22 -21.57
N ASP A 543 -8.89 7.70 -21.40
CA ASP A 543 -7.85 8.29 -20.54
C ASP A 543 -7.51 9.71 -20.98
N ASN A 544 -7.30 9.93 -22.28
CA ASN A 544 -6.95 11.24 -22.84
C ASN A 544 -8.06 12.29 -22.64
N ILE A 545 -9.33 11.88 -22.73
CA ILE A 545 -10.47 12.78 -22.54
C ILE A 545 -10.57 13.15 -21.05
N LEU A 546 -10.58 12.16 -20.16
CA LEU A 546 -10.59 12.39 -18.71
C LEU A 546 -9.40 13.24 -18.25
N CYS A 547 -8.19 12.99 -18.76
CA CYS A 547 -7.00 13.79 -18.49
C CYS A 547 -7.18 15.26 -18.88
N SER A 548 -7.72 15.53 -20.07
CA SER A 548 -7.95 16.89 -20.57
C SER A 548 -9.04 17.63 -19.77
N GLU A 549 -10.14 16.96 -19.44
CA GLU A 549 -11.25 17.54 -18.67
C GLU A 549 -10.86 17.81 -17.22
N LEU A 550 -10.09 16.91 -16.57
CA LEU A 550 -9.56 17.12 -15.22
C LEU A 550 -8.57 18.28 -15.19
N ALA A 551 -7.60 18.33 -16.11
CA ALA A 551 -6.65 19.43 -16.21
C ALA A 551 -7.36 20.79 -16.45
N GLY A 552 -8.40 20.80 -17.29
CA GLY A 552 -9.25 21.98 -17.50
C GLY A 552 -10.00 22.46 -16.25
N LYS A 553 -10.12 21.63 -15.21
CA LYS A 553 -10.78 21.93 -13.93
C LYS A 553 -9.82 22.04 -12.74
N GLU A 554 -8.50 22.00 -12.95
CA GLU A 554 -7.48 21.91 -11.88
C GLU A 554 -7.68 22.95 -10.76
N PHE A 555 -8.05 24.18 -11.12
CA PHE A 555 -8.30 25.28 -10.19
C PHE A 555 -9.46 25.07 -9.20
N THR A 556 -10.34 24.08 -9.43
CA THR A 556 -11.50 23.80 -8.55
C THR A 556 -11.17 22.87 -7.39
N TYR A 557 -10.04 22.15 -7.45
CA TYR A 557 -9.58 21.20 -6.43
C TYR A 557 -8.12 21.44 -6.00
N THR A 558 -7.54 22.58 -6.36
CA THR A 558 -6.17 22.95 -6.03
C THR A 558 -6.15 24.09 -5.01
N ARG A 559 -5.35 23.94 -3.96
CA ARG A 559 -5.11 24.96 -2.93
C ARG A 559 -3.63 25.23 -2.80
N ILE A 560 -3.26 26.48 -2.49
CA ILE A 560 -1.88 26.83 -2.10
C ILE A 560 -1.84 27.10 -0.59
N GLU A 561 -0.93 26.40 0.09
CA GLU A 561 -0.60 26.60 1.50
C GLU A 561 0.71 27.40 1.62
N ASN A 562 0.75 28.44 2.45
CA ASN A 562 1.98 29.17 2.76
C ASN A 562 2.57 28.66 4.09
N LEU A 563 3.87 28.38 4.08
CA LEU A 563 4.63 27.82 5.20
C LEU A 563 5.92 28.60 5.41
N LYS A 564 6.37 28.72 6.67
CA LYS A 564 7.72 29.19 7.00
C LYS A 564 8.54 28.11 7.68
N ILE A 565 9.76 27.90 7.18
CA ILE A 565 10.73 26.92 7.69
C ILE A 565 11.98 27.65 8.16
N LEU A 566 12.30 27.55 9.45
CA LEU A 566 13.60 27.95 10.00
C LEU A 566 14.58 26.80 9.80
N THR A 567 15.74 27.06 9.18
CA THR A 567 16.86 26.11 9.11
C THR A 567 18.08 26.72 9.77
N GLY A 568 18.69 26.02 10.72
CA GLY A 568 19.93 26.42 11.38
C GLY A 568 21.06 25.41 11.17
N THR A 569 22.29 25.90 10.97
CA THR A 569 23.51 25.07 11.02
C THR A 569 24.53 25.62 12.01
N TRP A 570 25.25 24.75 12.72
CA TRP A 570 26.35 25.16 13.60
C TRP A 570 27.37 24.04 13.83
N ASN A 571 28.64 24.30 13.47
CA ASN A 571 29.74 23.47 13.94
C ASN A 571 30.05 23.82 15.41
N VAL A 572 29.73 22.92 16.33
CA VAL A 572 29.79 23.15 17.78
C VAL A 572 31.18 22.86 18.37
N GLY A 573 32.11 22.34 17.57
CA GLY A 573 33.49 22.11 17.96
C GLY A 573 33.67 21.31 19.26
N GLN A 574 32.85 20.27 19.46
CA GLN A 574 32.79 19.43 20.66
C GLN A 574 32.39 20.17 21.96
N GLY A 575 31.84 21.38 21.83
CA GLY A 575 31.29 22.17 22.93
C GLY A 575 29.83 21.87 23.26
N ARG A 576 29.29 22.65 24.19
CA ARG A 576 27.87 22.72 24.54
C ARG A 576 27.45 24.19 24.53
N ALA A 577 26.28 24.49 23.99
CA ALA A 577 25.76 25.85 24.01
C ALA A 577 25.32 26.30 25.41
N SER A 578 25.43 27.60 25.64
CA SER A 578 24.67 28.33 26.66
C SER A 578 23.19 28.43 26.27
N GLN A 579 22.30 28.51 27.27
CA GLN A 579 20.85 28.67 27.03
C GLN A 579 20.54 29.96 26.25
N ASP A 580 21.25 31.05 26.56
CA ASP A 580 21.09 32.34 25.89
C ASP A 580 21.52 32.29 24.42
N SER A 581 22.54 31.48 24.08
CA SER A 581 22.94 31.27 22.68
C SER A 581 21.90 30.49 21.87
N LEU A 582 21.22 29.50 22.48
CA LEU A 582 20.11 28.79 21.84
C LEU A 582 18.88 29.69 21.66
N ILE A 583 18.58 30.55 22.64
CA ILE A 583 17.50 31.55 22.54
C ILE A 583 17.83 32.59 21.48
N SER A 584 19.06 33.11 21.44
CA SER A 584 19.51 34.06 20.42
C SER A 584 19.39 33.47 19.00
N TRP A 585 19.91 32.25 18.80
CA TRP A 585 19.91 31.59 17.49
C TRP A 585 18.51 31.18 17.01
N LEU A 586 17.77 30.42 17.82
CA LEU A 586 16.51 29.77 17.43
C LEU A 586 15.28 30.36 18.13
N GLY A 587 15.30 30.47 19.46
CA GLY A 587 14.13 30.86 20.25
C GLY A 587 13.56 32.23 19.89
N SER A 588 14.42 33.19 19.54
CA SER A 588 14.07 34.55 19.12
C SER A 588 13.20 34.64 17.86
N VAL A 589 13.20 33.60 17.01
CA VAL A 589 12.49 33.57 15.73
C VAL A 589 11.50 32.40 15.60
N ALA A 590 11.61 31.36 16.43
CA ALA A 590 10.81 30.14 16.37
C ALA A 590 9.27 30.38 16.38
N ALA A 591 8.79 31.39 17.10
CA ALA A 591 7.36 31.74 17.14
C ALA A 591 6.76 32.12 15.77
N THR A 592 7.59 32.53 14.81
CA THR A 592 7.18 33.01 13.47
C THR A 592 7.11 31.92 12.39
N VAL A 593 7.52 30.68 12.71
CA VAL A 593 7.62 29.57 11.75
C VAL A 593 6.71 28.39 12.10
N GLY A 594 6.53 27.48 11.13
CA GLY A 594 5.80 26.22 11.28
C GLY A 594 6.71 24.99 11.43
N ILE A 595 7.94 25.06 10.91
CA ILE A 595 8.95 24.00 11.02
C ILE A 595 10.29 24.62 11.44
N VAL A 596 11.03 23.92 12.31
CA VAL A 596 12.43 24.21 12.67
C VAL A 596 13.30 23.00 12.33
N VAL A 597 14.36 23.23 11.56
CA VAL A 597 15.35 22.24 11.13
C VAL A 597 16.70 22.65 11.71
N VAL A 598 17.40 21.73 12.39
CA VAL A 598 18.73 22.02 12.96
C VAL A 598 19.73 20.97 12.54
N GLY A 599 20.86 21.39 11.97
CA GLY A 599 22.05 20.58 11.72
C GLY A 599 23.22 21.01 12.59
N LEU A 600 23.82 20.08 13.32
CA LEU A 600 25.06 20.32 14.09
C LEU A 600 26.22 19.52 13.52
N GLN A 601 27.44 20.06 13.61
CA GLN A 601 28.68 19.37 13.25
C GLN A 601 29.68 19.39 14.42
N GLU A 602 30.56 18.39 14.48
CA GLU A 602 31.47 18.13 15.60
C GLU A 602 30.80 18.02 16.97
N VAL A 603 29.59 17.45 17.04
CA VAL A 603 28.90 17.16 18.31
C VAL A 603 29.78 16.27 19.21
N GLU A 604 30.46 15.28 18.62
CA GLU A 604 31.41 14.42 19.30
C GLU A 604 32.42 13.85 18.28
N MET A 605 33.73 14.02 18.53
CA MET A 605 34.80 13.65 17.58
C MET A 605 35.93 12.80 18.22
N GLY A 606 35.73 12.31 19.44
CA GLY A 606 36.73 11.50 20.14
C GLY A 606 37.05 10.20 19.40
N ALA A 607 38.33 9.87 19.23
CA ALA A 607 38.76 8.74 18.39
C ALA A 607 38.11 7.39 18.75
N GLY A 608 37.90 7.13 20.05
CA GLY A 608 37.19 5.94 20.51
C GLY A 608 35.70 5.94 20.12
N PHE A 609 35.03 7.10 20.19
CA PHE A 609 33.65 7.26 19.73
C PHE A 609 33.53 7.12 18.21
N LEU A 610 34.46 7.67 17.43
CA LEU A 610 34.49 7.50 15.97
C LEU A 610 34.62 6.02 15.57
N ALA A 611 35.49 5.26 16.26
CA ALA A 611 35.64 3.82 16.04
C ALA A 611 34.38 3.03 16.47
N MET A 612 33.76 3.38 17.61
CA MET A 612 32.48 2.79 18.02
C MET A 612 31.33 3.14 17.07
N SER A 613 31.31 4.34 16.49
CA SER A 613 30.27 4.78 15.54
C SER A 613 30.32 3.94 14.26
N ALA A 614 31.51 3.76 13.67
CA ALA A 614 31.69 2.92 12.49
C ALA A 614 31.31 1.45 12.74
N ALA A 615 31.44 0.95 13.98
CA ALA A 615 30.92 -0.36 14.36
C ALA A 615 29.39 -0.35 14.56
N LYS A 616 28.85 0.62 15.30
CA LYS A 616 27.41 0.76 15.61
C LYS A 616 26.55 1.07 14.39
N GLU A 617 27.10 1.65 13.33
CA GLU A 617 26.40 1.89 12.06
C GLU A 617 25.86 0.58 11.43
N THR A 618 26.45 -0.57 11.78
CA THR A 618 25.95 -1.91 11.40
C THR A 618 24.86 -2.48 12.32
N VAL A 619 24.47 -1.78 13.40
CA VAL A 619 23.67 -2.34 14.51
C VAL A 619 22.48 -1.48 14.95
N GLY A 620 22.51 -0.14 14.88
CA GLY A 620 21.39 0.66 15.42
C GLY A 620 21.35 2.17 15.15
N LEU A 621 20.20 2.75 15.50
CA LEU A 621 19.84 4.17 15.27
C LEU A 621 20.22 5.13 16.43
N GLU A 622 20.68 4.61 17.57
CA GLU A 622 20.95 5.40 18.77
C GLU A 622 22.08 6.43 18.58
N GLY A 623 21.81 7.70 18.92
CA GLY A 623 22.80 8.76 19.01
C GLY A 623 23.72 8.66 20.24
N SER A 624 24.61 9.64 20.39
CA SER A 624 25.44 9.77 21.60
C SER A 624 24.73 10.56 22.70
N SER A 625 25.18 10.41 23.94
CA SER A 625 24.64 11.16 25.09
C SER A 625 24.87 12.67 24.97
N VAL A 626 25.89 13.10 24.20
CA VAL A 626 26.10 14.51 23.84
C VAL A 626 25.07 14.94 22.80
N GLY A 627 24.81 14.13 21.78
CA GLY A 627 23.75 14.38 20.79
C GLY A 627 22.37 14.48 21.43
N GLN A 628 22.02 13.55 22.32
CA GLN A 628 20.75 13.59 23.05
C GLN A 628 20.62 14.86 23.92
N TRP A 629 21.69 15.27 24.61
CA TRP A 629 21.70 16.53 25.37
C TRP A 629 21.41 17.75 24.48
N TRP A 630 21.95 17.79 23.25
CA TRP A 630 21.63 18.85 22.29
C TRP A 630 20.15 18.79 21.83
N LEU A 631 19.64 17.61 21.50
CA LEU A 631 18.24 17.44 21.10
C LEU A 631 17.26 17.92 22.18
N ASP A 632 17.52 17.59 23.44
CA ASP A 632 16.63 17.94 24.55
C ASP A 632 16.78 19.41 24.99
N MET A 633 17.96 20.01 24.86
CA MET A 633 18.15 21.44 25.14
C MET A 633 17.57 22.33 24.03
N ILE A 634 17.67 21.93 22.76
CA ILE A 634 16.99 22.60 21.65
C ILE A 634 15.48 22.44 21.80
N GLY A 635 14.99 21.22 22.06
CA GLY A 635 13.57 20.95 22.32
C GLY A 635 12.99 21.82 23.43
N LYS A 636 13.68 21.91 24.58
CA LYS A 636 13.31 22.81 25.67
C LYS A 636 13.29 24.29 25.26
N THR A 637 14.15 24.71 24.33
CA THR A 637 14.21 26.09 23.82
C THR A 637 13.13 26.39 22.76
N LEU A 638 12.44 25.36 22.26
CA LEU A 638 11.32 25.44 21.32
C LEU A 638 9.96 25.09 21.97
N ASP A 639 9.91 25.01 23.31
CA ASP A 639 8.74 24.54 24.07
C ASP A 639 8.18 23.20 23.54
N GLU A 640 9.08 22.21 23.36
CA GLU A 640 8.73 20.86 22.88
C GLU A 640 7.63 20.21 23.76
N GLY A 641 6.57 19.72 23.11
CA GLY A 641 5.36 19.20 23.74
C GLY A 641 4.24 20.24 23.93
N LEU A 642 4.53 21.54 23.95
CA LEU A 642 3.54 22.62 24.07
C LEU A 642 3.31 23.36 22.75
N THR A 643 4.39 23.77 22.07
CA THR A 643 4.34 24.54 20.82
C THR A 643 4.77 23.71 19.62
N PHE A 644 5.81 22.89 19.78
CA PHE A 644 6.40 22.05 18.74
C PHE A 644 6.50 20.58 19.18
N GLU A 645 6.49 19.66 18.21
CA GLU A 645 6.82 18.23 18.39
C GLU A 645 8.05 17.88 17.56
N ARG A 646 8.98 17.10 18.13
CA ARG A 646 10.21 16.63 17.49
C ARG A 646 9.92 15.41 16.61
N VAL A 647 9.61 15.65 15.33
CA VAL A 647 9.16 14.59 14.40
C VAL A 647 10.27 13.63 13.97
N GLY A 648 11.54 14.02 14.04
CA GLY A 648 12.66 13.12 13.70
C GLY A 648 14.04 13.67 14.04
N SER A 649 15.00 12.76 14.22
CA SER A 649 16.43 13.07 14.37
C SER A 649 17.31 11.96 13.80
N ARG A 650 18.55 12.28 13.41
CA ARG A 650 19.55 11.32 12.95
C ARG A 650 20.97 11.80 13.28
N GLN A 651 21.78 10.92 13.87
CA GLN A 651 23.20 11.17 14.15
C GLN A 651 24.08 10.19 13.35
N LEU A 652 25.22 10.68 12.85
CA LEU A 652 26.33 9.90 12.30
C LEU A 652 27.61 10.46 12.91
N ALA A 653 28.15 9.78 13.92
CA ALA A 653 29.30 10.24 14.70
C ALA A 653 29.14 11.72 15.14
N GLY A 654 29.94 12.63 14.58
CA GLY A 654 29.93 14.05 14.93
C GLY A 654 28.87 14.91 14.23
N LEU A 655 28.10 14.35 13.29
CA LEU A 655 26.99 15.05 12.62
C LEU A 655 25.65 14.67 13.25
N LEU A 656 24.79 15.66 13.50
CA LEU A 656 23.43 15.47 14.00
C LEU A 656 22.46 16.32 13.18
N ILE A 657 21.30 15.79 12.79
CA ILE A 657 20.18 16.58 12.25
C ILE A 657 18.90 16.26 13.02
N ALA A 658 18.03 17.25 13.20
CA ALA A 658 16.70 17.07 13.76
C ALA A 658 15.68 18.08 13.20
N VAL A 659 14.41 17.70 13.23
CA VAL A 659 13.27 18.51 12.77
C VAL A 659 12.20 18.57 13.86
N TRP A 660 11.70 19.77 14.11
CA TRP A 660 10.55 20.07 14.96
C TRP A 660 9.44 20.69 14.12
N VAL A 661 8.19 20.29 14.35
CA VAL A 661 7.00 20.76 13.64
C VAL A 661 6.01 21.33 14.64
N ARG A 662 5.42 22.48 14.33
CA ARG A 662 4.45 23.15 15.21
C ARG A 662 3.18 22.30 15.36
N ASN A 663 2.61 22.24 16.56
CA ASN A 663 1.53 21.29 16.89
C ASN A 663 0.28 21.40 16.00
N ASN A 664 -0.02 22.58 15.43
CA ASN A 664 -1.13 22.78 14.50
C ASN A 664 -0.84 22.34 13.05
N LEU A 665 0.41 22.07 12.70
CA LEU A 665 0.85 21.56 11.39
C LEU A 665 1.11 20.04 11.43
N ARG A 666 1.25 19.49 12.64
CA ARG A 666 1.69 18.11 12.92
C ARG A 666 0.82 17.02 12.29
N THR A 667 -0.49 17.22 12.16
CA THR A 667 -1.43 16.31 11.49
C THR A 667 -1.20 16.19 9.98
N HIS A 668 -0.47 17.15 9.39
CA HIS A 668 -0.15 17.16 7.96
C HIS A 668 1.31 16.81 7.67
N VAL A 669 2.11 16.47 8.70
CA VAL A 669 3.52 16.08 8.57
C VAL A 669 3.75 14.67 9.11
N GLY A 670 4.35 13.83 8.28
CA GLY A 670 4.63 12.43 8.60
C GLY A 670 5.56 11.79 7.56
N ASP A 671 5.47 10.48 7.41
CA ASP A 671 6.37 9.65 6.60
C ASP A 671 7.85 9.92 6.89
N VAL A 672 8.20 10.04 8.18
CA VAL A 672 9.54 10.45 8.56
C VAL A 672 10.53 9.30 8.35
N ASP A 673 11.54 9.55 7.52
CA ASP A 673 12.64 8.63 7.23
C ASP A 673 13.99 9.32 7.43
N ALA A 674 15.03 8.55 7.73
CA ALA A 674 16.35 9.04 8.12
C ALA A 674 17.48 8.32 7.37
N ALA A 675 18.47 9.08 6.89
CA ALA A 675 19.59 8.58 6.11
C ALA A 675 20.94 9.07 6.65
N ALA A 676 22.03 8.38 6.29
CA ALA A 676 23.40 8.75 6.65
C ALA A 676 24.37 8.28 5.56
N VAL A 677 25.41 9.08 5.26
CA VAL A 677 26.44 8.78 4.25
C VAL A 677 27.83 9.18 4.79
N PRO A 678 28.70 8.24 5.19
CA PRO A 678 30.05 8.54 5.67
C PRO A 678 31.02 8.89 4.53
N CYS A 679 31.62 10.09 4.58
CA CYS A 679 32.66 10.57 3.64
C CYS A 679 34.06 10.66 4.27
N GLY A 680 34.26 10.15 5.50
CA GLY A 680 35.57 10.09 6.14
C GLY A 680 36.54 9.10 5.46
N PHE A 681 37.58 8.70 6.18
CA PHE A 681 38.62 7.81 5.64
C PHE A 681 38.01 6.54 5.03
N GLY A 682 38.34 6.27 3.76
CA GLY A 682 37.83 5.13 3.00
C GLY A 682 36.33 5.16 2.67
N ARG A 683 35.63 6.30 2.84
CA ARG A 683 34.15 6.38 2.81
C ARG A 683 33.48 5.45 3.84
N ALA A 684 34.14 5.20 4.97
CA ALA A 684 33.73 4.24 6.00
C ALA A 684 33.83 4.78 7.45
N ILE A 685 34.05 6.09 7.62
CA ILE A 685 34.09 6.75 8.93
C ILE A 685 33.20 8.00 8.90
N GLY A 686 32.28 8.12 9.85
CA GLY A 686 31.32 9.23 9.95
C GLY A 686 31.87 10.59 10.41
N ASN A 687 33.19 10.78 10.52
CA ASN A 687 33.78 12.05 10.97
C ASN A 687 33.71 13.20 9.92
N LYS A 688 33.30 12.82 8.71
CA LYS A 688 32.89 13.64 7.56
C LYS A 688 31.80 12.88 6.83
N GLY A 689 30.93 13.57 6.10
CA GLY A 689 29.78 12.96 5.45
C GLY A 689 28.52 13.80 5.54
N ALA A 690 27.36 13.13 5.53
CA ALA A 690 26.06 13.76 5.71
C ALA A 690 25.10 12.89 6.53
N VAL A 691 24.13 13.56 7.17
CA VAL A 691 22.91 12.95 7.73
C VAL A 691 21.69 13.65 7.16
N GLY A 692 20.69 12.85 6.79
CA GLY A 692 19.48 13.34 6.14
C GLY A 692 18.22 12.99 6.93
N LEU A 693 17.22 13.86 6.85
CA LEU A 693 15.83 13.56 7.19
C LEU A 693 14.94 13.86 6.00
N ARG A 694 14.04 12.93 5.70
CA ARG A 694 12.99 13.03 4.68
C ARG A 694 11.65 13.05 5.41
N ILE A 695 10.80 14.00 5.05
CA ILE A 695 9.42 14.10 5.55
C ILE A 695 8.45 14.25 4.38
N ARG A 696 7.19 13.91 4.62
CA ARG A 696 6.07 14.34 3.80
C ARG A 696 5.29 15.42 4.51
N ILE A 697 4.93 16.47 3.77
CA ILE A 697 4.07 17.57 4.22
C ILE A 697 3.06 17.91 3.11
N TYR A 698 1.76 17.92 3.43
CA TYR A 698 0.68 18.18 2.45
C TYR A 698 0.77 17.35 1.15
N GLY A 699 1.27 16.12 1.23
CA GLY A 699 1.50 15.24 0.08
C GLY A 699 2.80 15.49 -0.70
N ARG A 700 3.62 16.47 -0.31
CA ARG A 700 4.92 16.81 -0.92
C ARG A 700 6.10 16.28 -0.12
N VAL A 701 7.17 15.89 -0.80
CA VAL A 701 8.38 15.31 -0.18
C VAL A 701 9.43 16.38 0.02
N MET A 702 9.87 16.58 1.26
CA MET A 702 10.95 17.49 1.63
C MET A 702 12.11 16.73 2.27
N CYS A 703 13.33 17.02 1.81
CA CYS A 703 14.56 16.43 2.32
C CYS A 703 15.48 17.49 2.91
N PHE A 704 15.95 17.29 4.13
CA PHE A 704 16.91 18.14 4.82
C PHE A 704 18.20 17.37 5.02
N VAL A 705 19.34 17.92 4.59
CA VAL A 705 20.63 17.20 4.56
C VAL A 705 21.70 18.05 5.25
N ASN A 706 22.12 17.62 6.44
CA ASN A 706 23.22 18.23 7.18
C ASN A 706 24.55 17.56 6.79
N CYS A 707 25.51 18.34 6.29
CA CYS A 707 26.83 17.84 5.86
C CYS A 707 28.00 18.37 6.69
N HIS A 708 29.09 17.63 6.66
CA HIS A 708 30.42 18.07 7.09
C HIS A 708 31.44 17.53 6.09
N PHE A 709 31.92 18.38 5.16
CA PHE A 709 32.80 17.98 4.04
C PHE A 709 34.30 18.17 4.34
N ALA A 710 35.15 17.64 3.47
CA ALA A 710 36.60 17.67 3.58
C ALA A 710 37.17 19.07 3.90
N ALA A 711 37.85 19.17 5.04
CA ALA A 711 38.52 20.38 5.52
C ALA A 711 39.84 20.67 4.78
N HIS A 712 40.45 21.82 5.10
CA HIS A 712 41.65 22.42 4.49
C HIS A 712 41.41 23.13 3.15
N LEU A 713 42.20 24.19 2.89
CA LEU A 713 42.09 25.09 1.72
C LEU A 713 42.12 24.30 0.40
N GLU A 714 43.18 23.53 0.19
CA GLU A 714 43.47 22.72 -1.01
C GLU A 714 42.40 21.68 -1.39
N ALA A 715 41.52 21.30 -0.45
CA ALA A 715 40.69 20.10 -0.58
C ALA A 715 39.39 20.29 -1.41
N VAL A 716 39.33 21.26 -2.32
CA VAL A 716 38.14 21.61 -3.13
C VAL A 716 37.58 20.39 -3.86
N ASN A 717 38.39 19.75 -4.71
CA ASN A 717 38.02 18.52 -5.43
C ASN A 717 37.50 17.39 -4.51
N ARG A 718 37.92 17.38 -3.24
CA ARG A 718 37.46 16.40 -2.25
C ARG A 718 36.08 16.76 -1.69
N ARG A 719 35.79 18.05 -1.44
CA ARG A 719 34.44 18.53 -1.11
C ARG A 719 33.45 18.27 -2.24
N ASN A 720 33.87 18.48 -3.50
CA ASN A 720 33.06 18.14 -4.67
C ASN A 720 32.74 16.63 -4.71
N GLY A 721 33.76 15.78 -4.47
CA GLY A 721 33.62 14.32 -4.39
C GLY A 721 32.96 13.77 -3.12
N ASP A 722 32.75 14.61 -2.10
CA ASP A 722 31.87 14.34 -0.95
C ASP A 722 30.42 14.65 -1.33
N PHE A 723 30.16 15.81 -1.96
CA PHE A 723 28.83 16.22 -2.44
C PHE A 723 28.22 15.22 -3.44
N ASP A 724 28.92 14.88 -4.53
CA ASP A 724 28.40 13.95 -5.55
C ASP A 724 28.10 12.57 -4.95
N HIS A 725 28.93 12.11 -4.01
CA HIS A 725 28.70 10.85 -3.30
C HIS A 725 27.45 10.91 -2.42
N VAL A 726 27.29 11.96 -1.60
CA VAL A 726 26.09 12.17 -0.77
C VAL A 726 24.84 12.26 -1.64
N TYR A 727 24.87 13.03 -2.73
CA TYR A 727 23.72 13.20 -3.62
C TYR A 727 23.28 11.89 -4.28
N ARG A 728 24.22 11.03 -4.68
CA ARG A 728 23.94 9.73 -5.33
C ARG A 728 23.59 8.60 -4.38
N THR A 729 24.14 8.57 -3.16
CA THR A 729 24.07 7.39 -2.27
C THR A 729 23.21 7.57 -1.03
N MET A 730 22.70 8.78 -0.76
CA MET A 730 21.73 9.00 0.31
C MET A 730 20.37 8.39 -0.06
N THR A 731 20.01 7.30 0.61
CA THR A 731 18.71 6.63 0.50
C THR A 731 18.02 6.57 1.85
N PHE A 732 16.71 6.79 1.86
CA PHE A 732 15.88 6.90 3.06
C PHE A 732 15.11 5.59 3.31
N CYS A 733 15.78 4.46 3.11
CA CYS A 733 15.18 3.13 3.24
C CYS A 733 14.90 2.75 4.70
N ARG A 734 13.65 2.40 5.00
CA ARG A 734 13.27 1.72 6.25
C ARG A 734 13.66 0.22 6.17
N PRO A 735 14.12 -0.43 7.26
CA PRO A 735 14.17 -1.89 7.31
C PRO A 735 12.78 -2.50 7.09
N ASN A 736 12.66 -3.48 6.19
CA ASN A 736 11.38 -4.08 5.81
C ASN A 736 10.81 -5.02 6.88
N PHE A 737 10.22 -4.45 7.93
CA PHE A 737 9.58 -5.20 9.04
C PHE A 737 8.38 -6.07 8.63
N LEU A 738 7.86 -5.95 7.40
CA LEU A 738 6.69 -6.70 6.93
C LEU A 738 7.00 -8.14 6.48
N ASN A 739 8.27 -8.47 6.17
CA ASN A 739 8.65 -9.86 5.84
C ASN A 739 8.89 -10.74 7.08
N CYS A 740 8.87 -10.19 8.30
CA CYS A 740 9.08 -10.94 9.54
C CYS A 740 7.98 -11.97 9.86
N ALA A 741 6.88 -12.01 9.10
CA ALA A 741 5.87 -13.06 9.20
C ALA A 741 6.28 -14.39 8.52
N ALA A 742 7.40 -14.43 7.78
CA ALA A 742 7.90 -15.63 7.10
C ALA A 742 9.28 -16.11 7.61
N ALA A 743 9.78 -15.52 8.71
CA ALA A 743 11.17 -15.64 9.13
C ALA A 743 11.36 -16.35 10.49
N SER A 744 10.51 -17.33 10.81
CA SER A 744 10.63 -18.19 12.02
C SER A 744 11.73 -19.27 11.92
N ALA A 745 12.80 -19.01 11.14
CA ALA A 745 14.02 -19.81 11.11
C ALA A 745 15.22 -18.98 10.61
N SER A 746 16.40 -19.22 11.21
CA SER A 746 17.72 -18.72 10.77
C SER A 746 18.00 -17.20 10.89
N SER A 747 18.37 -16.75 12.08
CA SER A 747 18.96 -15.42 12.30
C SER A 747 20.39 -15.32 11.73
N ALA A 748 20.56 -14.81 10.49
CA ALA A 748 21.89 -14.52 9.94
C ALA A 748 21.89 -13.42 8.85
N VAL A 749 22.63 -12.33 9.12
CA VAL A 749 23.36 -11.47 8.17
C VAL A 749 22.59 -10.94 6.94
N GLN A 750 22.13 -9.69 7.04
CA GLN A 750 22.21 -8.75 5.91
C GLN A 750 23.49 -7.91 6.08
N MET A 751 24.39 -7.97 5.10
CA MET A 751 25.64 -7.19 5.04
C MET A 751 25.97 -6.82 3.60
N LEU A 752 26.42 -5.58 3.39
CA LEU A 752 27.21 -5.09 2.24
C LEU A 752 26.79 -5.58 0.84
N ARG A 753 25.94 -4.80 0.16
CA ARG A 753 25.88 -4.81 -1.32
C ARG A 753 27.14 -4.14 -1.88
N GLY A 754 28.25 -4.89 -1.90
CA GLY A 754 29.55 -4.41 -2.37
C GLY A 754 29.54 -4.03 -3.86
N THR A 755 30.26 -2.96 -4.20
CA THR A 755 30.45 -2.52 -5.59
C THR A 755 31.29 -3.52 -6.38
N HIS A 756 30.81 -4.00 -7.53
CA HIS A 756 31.57 -4.25 -8.77
C HIS A 756 30.66 -4.81 -9.87
N SER A 757 30.15 -3.96 -10.76
CA SER A 757 29.46 -4.38 -12.00
C SER A 757 29.52 -3.29 -13.07
N ILE A 758 30.73 -3.01 -13.60
CA ILE A 758 30.88 -2.20 -14.81
C ILE A 758 30.54 -3.09 -16.01
N GLY A 759 29.33 -2.96 -16.54
CA GLY A 759 28.81 -3.87 -17.57
C GLY A 759 27.52 -3.38 -18.23
N ASN A 760 27.65 -2.39 -19.11
CA ASN A 760 26.72 -1.94 -20.17
C ASN A 760 25.20 -1.80 -19.87
N ASN A 761 24.76 -0.54 -20.03
CA ASN A 761 23.44 -0.08 -20.49
C ASN A 761 22.25 0.02 -19.50
N SER A 762 22.00 1.28 -19.14
CA SER A 762 20.66 1.91 -19.14
C SER A 762 19.59 1.41 -18.15
N ALA A 763 19.91 1.44 -16.86
CA ALA A 763 19.07 2.13 -15.86
C ALA A 763 19.81 2.20 -14.49
N GLU A 764 20.71 3.15 -14.31
CA GLU A 764 21.01 3.60 -12.94
C GLU A 764 19.75 4.30 -12.40
N GLY A 765 19.20 3.81 -11.29
CA GLY A 765 18.01 4.41 -10.68
C GLY A 765 18.29 5.86 -10.26
N MET A 766 17.32 6.75 -10.47
CA MET A 766 17.43 8.15 -10.05
C MET A 766 17.68 8.21 -8.53
N PRO A 767 18.64 9.02 -8.02
CA PRO A 767 18.87 9.14 -6.60
C PRO A 767 17.64 9.72 -5.90
N GLU A 768 17.29 9.23 -4.71
CA GLU A 768 16.03 9.61 -4.03
C GLU A 768 15.94 11.13 -3.75
N LEU A 769 17.08 11.79 -3.54
CA LEU A 769 17.14 13.26 -3.41
C LEU A 769 16.69 14.01 -4.67
N SER A 770 16.81 13.43 -5.86
CA SER A 770 16.28 14.02 -7.11
C SER A 770 14.75 13.98 -7.18
N GLU A 771 14.11 13.02 -6.48
CA GLU A 771 12.66 12.85 -6.46
C GLU A 771 11.96 13.76 -5.44
N ALA A 772 12.69 14.41 -4.54
CA ALA A 772 12.10 15.36 -3.59
C ALA A 772 11.51 16.60 -4.29
N ASP A 773 10.44 17.18 -3.73
CA ASP A 773 9.89 18.46 -4.18
C ASP A 773 10.76 19.63 -3.70
N MET A 774 11.31 19.52 -2.49
CA MET A 774 12.29 20.46 -1.94
C MET A 774 13.45 19.71 -1.29
N ILE A 775 14.67 20.19 -1.49
CA ILE A 775 15.87 19.76 -0.77
C ILE A 775 16.49 20.98 -0.10
N ILE A 776 16.87 20.88 1.18
CA ILE A 776 17.72 21.88 1.84
C ILE A 776 19.02 21.20 2.26
N PHE A 777 20.14 21.65 1.70
CA PHE A 777 21.47 21.29 2.14
C PHE A 777 21.96 22.35 3.13
N LEU A 778 22.35 21.93 4.33
CA LEU A 778 22.94 22.78 5.36
C LEU A 778 24.21 22.12 5.90
N GLY A 779 25.13 22.90 6.47
CA GLY A 779 26.26 22.30 7.19
C GLY A 779 27.55 23.10 7.17
N ASP A 780 28.60 22.45 7.67
CA ASP A 780 29.99 22.89 7.50
C ASP A 780 30.55 22.28 6.21
N PHE A 781 30.30 22.96 5.09
CA PHE A 781 30.80 22.53 3.79
C PHE A 781 32.31 22.80 3.61
N ASN A 782 32.97 23.45 4.58
CA ASN A 782 34.41 23.63 4.66
C ASN A 782 35.11 24.35 3.49
N TYR A 783 34.37 24.90 2.51
CA TYR A 783 34.91 25.78 1.46
C TYR A 783 35.49 27.07 2.07
N ARG A 784 36.52 27.61 1.42
CA ARG A 784 37.36 28.69 1.95
C ARG A 784 37.44 29.87 0.97
N LEU A 785 38.05 30.96 1.43
CA LEU A 785 38.46 32.05 0.56
C LEU A 785 39.81 31.71 -0.09
N ASP A 786 39.93 31.91 -1.41
CA ASP A 786 41.13 31.58 -2.19
C ASP A 786 41.92 32.82 -2.69
N GLY A 787 43.23 32.65 -2.81
CA GLY A 787 44.15 33.69 -3.30
C GLY A 787 44.19 34.96 -2.45
N ILE A 788 43.92 34.86 -1.14
CA ILE A 788 43.91 35.99 -0.19
C ILE A 788 44.61 35.61 1.12
N SER A 789 45.40 36.53 1.69
CA SER A 789 46.07 36.32 2.97
C SER A 789 45.15 36.53 4.18
N TYR A 790 45.59 36.06 5.35
CA TYR A 790 44.88 36.24 6.61
C TYR A 790 44.65 37.72 6.96
N ASP A 791 45.68 38.56 6.80
CA ASP A 791 45.63 39.96 7.22
C ASP A 791 44.74 40.78 6.26
N GLU A 792 44.85 40.58 4.93
CA GLU A 792 43.92 41.17 3.93
C GLU A 792 42.45 40.77 4.18
N ALA A 793 42.20 39.48 4.47
CA ALA A 793 40.86 39.00 4.76
C ALA A 793 40.27 39.65 6.03
N ARG A 794 41.08 39.89 7.08
CA ARG A 794 40.63 40.65 8.26
C ARG A 794 40.36 42.12 7.93
N ASP A 795 41.17 42.75 7.10
CA ASP A 795 40.98 44.14 6.69
C ASP A 795 39.65 44.33 5.93
N PHE A 796 39.36 43.50 4.93
CA PHE A 796 38.07 43.56 4.20
C PHE A 796 36.87 43.23 5.12
N VAL A 797 36.99 42.28 6.05
CA VAL A 797 35.93 41.99 7.04
C VAL A 797 35.70 43.18 7.97
N SER A 798 36.75 43.86 8.42
CA SER A 798 36.63 45.06 9.26
C SER A 798 35.94 46.21 8.55
N GLN A 799 36.20 46.37 7.24
CA GLN A 799 35.58 47.35 6.36
C GLN A 799 34.17 46.93 5.88
N ARG A 800 33.72 45.72 6.22
CA ARG A 800 32.48 45.07 5.74
C ARG A 800 32.39 44.93 4.21
N CYS A 801 33.54 44.87 3.53
CA CYS A 801 33.65 44.67 2.09
C CYS A 801 33.44 43.19 1.71
N PHE A 802 32.28 42.62 2.10
CA PHE A 802 31.98 41.21 1.89
C PHE A 802 31.90 40.84 0.41
N ASP A 803 31.55 41.78 -0.48
CA ASP A 803 31.41 41.55 -1.91
C ASP A 803 32.71 41.02 -2.55
N TRP A 804 33.83 41.69 -2.29
CA TRP A 804 35.19 41.26 -2.69
C TRP A 804 35.60 39.91 -2.11
N LEU A 805 35.10 39.56 -0.92
CA LEU A 805 35.37 38.26 -0.31
C LEU A 805 34.50 37.17 -0.95
N ARG A 806 33.27 37.46 -1.39
CA ARG A 806 32.39 36.49 -2.09
C ARG A 806 32.93 36.14 -3.48
N GLU A 807 33.64 37.05 -4.15
CA GLU A 807 34.39 36.74 -5.40
C GLU A 807 35.52 35.71 -5.19
N ARG A 808 35.97 35.50 -3.95
CA ARG A 808 37.02 34.54 -3.59
C ARG A 808 36.49 33.29 -2.88
N ASP A 809 35.18 33.17 -2.68
CA ASP A 809 34.56 32.02 -2.05
C ASP A 809 34.56 30.81 -2.98
N GLN A 810 35.32 29.77 -2.62
CA GLN A 810 35.46 28.55 -3.43
C GLN A 810 34.10 27.88 -3.74
N LEU A 811 33.10 27.99 -2.85
CA LEU A 811 31.79 27.38 -3.11
C LEU A 811 31.07 28.08 -4.28
N ARG A 812 31.08 29.42 -4.33
CA ARG A 812 30.49 30.16 -5.46
C ARG A 812 31.15 29.81 -6.79
N VAL A 813 32.48 29.71 -6.83
CA VAL A 813 33.22 29.31 -8.05
C VAL A 813 32.81 27.92 -8.54
N GLU A 814 32.76 26.93 -7.64
CA GLU A 814 32.41 25.54 -8.00
C GLU A 814 30.93 25.37 -8.36
N MET A 815 30.03 26.21 -7.81
CA MET A 815 28.62 26.29 -8.19
C MET A 815 28.41 26.95 -9.55
N GLU A 816 29.13 28.04 -9.84
CA GLU A 816 29.06 28.75 -11.13
C GLU A 816 29.58 27.85 -12.26
N ALA A 817 30.68 27.11 -12.02
CA ALA A 817 31.20 26.08 -12.91
C ALA A 817 30.25 24.88 -13.09
N GLY A 818 29.25 24.71 -12.21
CA GLY A 818 28.32 23.58 -12.24
C GLY A 818 28.93 22.26 -11.76
N ASN A 819 30.00 22.31 -10.95
CA ASN A 819 30.66 21.13 -10.38
C ASN A 819 29.91 20.58 -9.16
N VAL A 820 29.22 21.43 -8.41
CA VAL A 820 28.49 21.08 -7.17
C VAL A 820 27.14 21.80 -7.06
N PHE A 821 26.23 21.22 -6.27
CA PHE A 821 24.92 21.80 -5.93
C PHE A 821 24.11 22.30 -7.13
N GLN A 822 24.16 21.57 -8.26
CA GLN A 822 23.64 22.01 -9.56
C GLN A 822 22.16 22.41 -9.49
N GLY A 823 21.84 23.63 -9.91
CA GLY A 823 20.48 24.19 -9.83
C GLY A 823 20.01 24.63 -8.44
N MET A 824 20.80 24.45 -7.39
CA MET A 824 20.48 24.92 -6.05
C MET A 824 20.81 26.41 -5.88
N ARG A 825 20.20 27.03 -4.87
CA ARG A 825 20.26 28.47 -4.63
C ARG A 825 20.73 28.79 -3.22
N GLU A 826 21.42 29.92 -3.07
CA GLU A 826 21.90 30.49 -1.81
C GLU A 826 21.53 31.98 -1.75
N ALA A 827 21.02 32.48 -0.62
CA ALA A 827 20.81 33.93 -0.46
C ALA A 827 22.15 34.68 -0.36
N ASP A 828 22.18 35.93 -0.85
CA ASP A 828 23.41 36.72 -0.86
C ASP A 828 23.94 36.99 0.56
N ILE A 829 25.18 36.58 0.81
CA ILE A 829 25.80 36.61 2.14
C ILE A 829 26.17 38.05 2.52
N LYS A 830 25.45 38.58 3.51
CA LYS A 830 25.60 39.94 4.07
C LYS A 830 26.20 39.96 5.48
N PHE A 831 26.63 38.80 5.98
CA PHE A 831 27.22 38.61 7.31
C PHE A 831 28.71 38.23 7.23
N PRO A 832 29.52 38.51 8.27
CA PRO A 832 30.95 38.19 8.29
C PRO A 832 31.24 36.68 8.14
N PRO A 833 32.44 36.30 7.68
CA PRO A 833 32.91 34.91 7.68
C PRO A 833 32.73 34.22 9.04
N THR A 834 32.10 33.04 9.04
CA THR A 834 31.66 32.32 10.26
C THR A 834 32.79 31.59 10.98
N TYR A 835 33.89 31.33 10.28
CA TYR A 835 35.11 30.69 10.74
C TYR A 835 36.32 31.61 10.53
N LYS A 836 37.41 31.58 11.31
CA LYS A 836 37.61 30.86 12.58
C LYS A 836 37.67 31.85 13.73
N PHE A 837 36.95 31.58 14.81
CA PHE A 837 36.95 32.40 16.02
C PHE A 837 37.76 31.78 17.17
N GLU A 838 38.14 32.62 18.13
CA GLU A 838 38.50 32.21 19.49
C GLU A 838 37.23 32.11 20.34
N ARG A 839 37.14 31.08 21.19
CA ARG A 839 35.94 30.80 21.98
C ARG A 839 35.78 31.80 23.12
N HIS A 840 34.53 32.14 23.42
CA HIS A 840 34.13 33.13 24.42
C HIS A 840 34.63 34.57 24.16
N GLN A 841 35.20 34.85 22.98
CA GLN A 841 35.55 36.21 22.55
C GLN A 841 34.46 36.79 21.63
N ALA A 842 33.96 37.97 21.99
CA ALA A 842 32.87 38.64 21.28
C ALA A 842 33.37 39.54 20.13
N GLY A 843 32.54 39.67 19.08
CA GLY A 843 32.76 40.57 17.95
C GLY A 843 33.91 40.20 17.02
N LEU A 844 34.17 41.08 16.03
CA LEU A 844 35.17 40.86 14.96
C LEU A 844 36.64 40.91 15.45
N ALA A 845 36.88 41.27 16.72
CA ALA A 845 38.18 41.12 17.34
C ALA A 845 38.59 39.64 17.44
N GLY A 846 37.63 38.75 17.70
CA GLY A 846 37.87 37.35 18.02
C GLY A 846 38.15 36.40 16.86
N TYR A 847 38.54 36.86 15.67
CA TYR A 847 39.11 35.96 14.66
C TYR A 847 40.49 35.45 15.10
N ASP A 848 40.74 34.15 14.89
CA ASP A 848 41.93 33.37 15.29
C ASP A 848 43.25 34.17 15.24
N SER A 849 43.70 34.69 16.38
CA SER A 849 44.95 35.45 16.52
C SER A 849 46.16 34.58 16.88
N GLY A 850 45.94 33.27 17.09
CA GLY A 850 46.97 32.31 17.46
C GLY A 850 47.95 31.97 16.32
N GLU A 851 48.97 31.18 16.67
CA GLU A 851 50.10 30.82 15.79
C GLU A 851 49.73 30.27 14.41
N LYS A 852 48.51 29.74 14.25
CA LYS A 852 48.03 29.11 13.01
C LYS A 852 47.31 30.08 12.06
N LYS A 853 47.03 31.32 12.48
CA LYS A 853 46.40 32.42 11.71
C LYS A 853 45.46 31.91 10.61
N ARG A 854 44.37 31.22 10.97
CA ARG A 854 43.45 30.67 9.95
C ARG A 854 42.68 31.81 9.25
N THR A 855 42.93 31.98 7.95
CA THR A 855 42.18 32.93 7.10
C THR A 855 40.67 32.74 7.31
N PRO A 856 39.91 33.82 7.57
CA PRO A 856 38.46 33.75 7.72
C PRO A 856 37.76 33.12 6.50
N ALA A 857 36.68 32.39 6.73
CA ALA A 857 35.90 31.70 5.69
C ALA A 857 34.42 31.54 6.05
N TRP A 858 33.55 31.50 5.04
CA TRP A 858 32.15 31.06 5.16
C TRP A 858 32.06 29.53 4.99
N CYS A 859 32.50 28.82 6.03
CA CYS A 859 32.45 27.36 6.11
C CYS A 859 31.00 26.86 6.27
N ASP A 860 30.21 27.59 7.06
CA ASP A 860 28.85 27.23 7.50
C ASP A 860 27.82 27.83 6.53
N ARG A 861 27.06 26.99 5.83
CA ARG A 861 26.23 27.41 4.67
C ARG A 861 24.85 26.74 4.67
N ILE A 862 23.89 27.35 3.97
CA ILE A 862 22.54 26.81 3.76
C ILE A 862 22.11 27.09 2.31
N LEU A 863 21.90 26.02 1.54
CA LEU A 863 21.47 26.02 0.15
C LEU A 863 20.20 25.18 -0.04
N TYR A 864 19.44 25.45 -1.10
CA TYR A 864 18.21 24.70 -1.37
C TYR A 864 17.89 24.53 -2.85
N ARG A 865 17.11 23.49 -3.15
CA ARG A 865 16.36 23.30 -4.39
C ARG A 865 14.88 23.21 -4.05
N ASP A 866 14.02 23.85 -4.82
CA ASP A 866 12.57 23.65 -4.82
C ASP A 866 12.13 23.01 -6.15
N SER A 867 10.84 23.00 -6.48
CA SER A 867 10.35 22.39 -7.72
C SER A 867 10.48 23.29 -8.96
N ARG A 868 11.08 24.49 -8.83
CA ARG A 868 11.25 25.43 -9.94
C ARG A 868 12.25 24.93 -10.97
N SER A 869 11.80 24.80 -12.21
CA SER A 869 12.67 24.52 -13.38
C SER A 869 13.27 25.80 -13.98
N ALA A 870 12.66 26.96 -13.74
CA ALA A 870 13.17 28.29 -14.07
C ALA A 870 12.93 29.27 -12.90
N SER A 871 13.74 30.32 -12.81
CA SER A 871 13.65 31.31 -11.71
C SER A 871 12.29 31.98 -11.59
N VAL A 872 11.57 32.15 -12.70
CA VAL A 872 10.26 32.84 -12.77
C VAL A 872 9.06 31.88 -12.61
N SER A 873 9.28 30.59 -12.30
CA SER A 873 8.18 29.62 -12.11
C SER A 873 7.41 29.89 -10.81
N GLU A 874 6.12 30.19 -10.90
CA GLU A 874 5.20 30.28 -9.76
C GLU A 874 4.74 28.90 -9.25
N CYS A 875 4.23 28.85 -8.00
CA CYS A 875 3.69 27.61 -7.42
C CYS A 875 2.45 27.11 -8.17
N SER A 876 2.43 25.85 -8.61
CA SER A 876 1.32 25.22 -9.33
C SER A 876 1.40 23.70 -9.14
N LEU A 877 0.46 22.88 -9.64
CA LEU A 877 0.67 21.42 -9.53
C LEU A 877 1.79 20.92 -10.47
N GLU A 878 2.20 21.69 -11.48
CA GLU A 878 3.44 21.43 -12.24
C GLU A 878 4.71 21.86 -11.51
N CYS A 879 4.60 22.81 -10.57
CA CYS A 879 5.67 23.36 -9.76
C CYS A 879 5.22 23.41 -8.27
N PRO A 880 5.01 22.25 -7.61
CA PRO A 880 4.21 22.11 -6.39
C PRO A 880 4.82 22.65 -5.11
N VAL A 881 6.11 22.99 -5.13
CA VAL A 881 6.78 23.70 -4.03
C VAL A 881 7.64 24.80 -4.64
N VAL A 882 7.33 26.04 -4.30
CA VAL A 882 8.16 27.20 -4.59
C VAL A 882 8.59 27.82 -3.27
N SER A 883 9.86 28.14 -3.13
CA SER A 883 10.37 28.77 -1.93
C SER A 883 11.29 29.93 -2.26
N SER A 884 11.35 30.91 -1.35
CA SER A 884 12.29 32.03 -1.37
C SER A 884 12.84 32.26 0.04
N ILE A 885 14.08 32.76 0.13
CA ILE A 885 14.70 33.09 1.41
C ILE A 885 14.27 34.49 1.86
N SER A 886 13.72 34.60 3.07
CA SER A 886 13.31 35.87 3.70
C SER A 886 14.33 36.43 4.69
N GLN A 887 15.21 35.58 5.23
CA GLN A 887 16.25 35.95 6.20
C GLN A 887 17.44 34.98 6.07
N TYR A 888 18.68 35.46 6.06
CA TYR A 888 19.90 34.64 6.09
C TYR A 888 21.00 35.36 6.88
N GLU A 889 21.37 34.79 8.02
CA GLU A 889 22.16 35.47 9.07
C GLU A 889 23.13 34.52 9.77
N ALA A 890 24.27 35.06 10.23
CA ALA A 890 25.11 34.45 11.25
C ALA A 890 24.89 35.14 12.62
N CYS A 891 24.69 34.34 13.66
CA CYS A 891 24.48 34.82 15.03
C CYS A 891 25.83 35.17 15.69
N MET A 892 26.41 36.30 15.29
CA MET A 892 27.78 36.72 15.65
C MET A 892 28.04 36.84 17.16
N ASP A 893 26.99 37.12 17.95
CA ASP A 893 27.06 37.27 19.41
C ASP A 893 27.22 35.93 20.15
N VAL A 894 26.97 34.80 19.48
CA VAL A 894 27.20 33.47 20.05
C VAL A 894 28.69 33.14 20.01
N THR A 895 29.26 32.72 21.15
CA THR A 895 30.72 32.57 21.32
C THR A 895 31.17 31.19 21.83
N ASP A 896 30.25 30.23 21.99
CA ASP A 896 30.54 28.90 22.56
C ASP A 896 31.41 27.99 21.66
N SER A 897 31.57 28.34 20.38
CA SER A 897 32.36 27.61 19.39
C SER A 897 33.28 28.55 18.59
N ASP A 898 34.30 27.97 17.94
CA ASP A 898 35.15 28.65 16.95
C ASP A 898 34.49 28.81 15.57
N HIS A 899 33.24 28.36 15.42
CA HIS A 899 32.31 28.74 14.36
C HIS A 899 31.11 29.51 14.93
N LYS A 900 30.54 30.43 14.14
CA LYS A 900 29.26 31.09 14.45
C LYS A 900 28.06 30.28 13.93
N PRO A 901 26.96 30.15 14.69
CA PRO A 901 25.74 29.55 14.17
C PRO A 901 25.17 30.38 13.02
N VAL A 902 24.66 29.72 11.99
CA VAL A 902 23.97 30.32 10.85
C VAL A 902 22.50 29.93 10.89
N ARG A 903 21.61 30.83 10.45
CA ARG A 903 20.18 30.58 10.29
C ARG A 903 19.63 31.16 8.99
N CYS A 904 18.65 30.47 8.43
CA CYS A 904 17.91 30.84 7.24
C CYS A 904 16.41 30.66 7.48
N ILE A 905 15.57 31.62 7.09
CA ILE A 905 14.11 31.44 7.07
C ILE A 905 13.63 31.42 5.62
N PHE A 906 13.07 30.28 5.24
CA PHE A 906 12.39 30.06 3.98
C PHE A 906 10.91 30.40 4.12
N THR A 907 10.39 31.21 3.21
CA THR A 907 8.95 31.20 2.87
C THR A 907 8.75 30.13 1.80
N VAL A 908 7.70 29.33 1.91
CA VAL A 908 7.44 28.16 1.05
C VAL A 908 5.95 28.13 0.71
N ASP A 909 5.63 28.24 -0.58
CA ASP A 909 4.29 28.04 -1.12
C ASP A 909 4.16 26.62 -1.64
N ILE A 910 3.15 25.90 -1.18
CA ILE A 910 2.94 24.47 -1.44
C ILE A 910 1.58 24.27 -2.11
N ALA A 911 1.57 23.82 -3.37
CA ALA A 911 0.33 23.48 -4.07
C ALA A 911 -0.11 22.05 -3.71
N ARG A 912 -1.32 21.93 -3.17
CA ARG A 912 -1.98 20.68 -2.74
C ARG A 912 -3.20 20.40 -3.61
N VAL A 913 -3.44 19.12 -3.89
CA VAL A 913 -4.71 18.61 -4.41
C VAL A 913 -5.61 18.26 -3.23
N ASP A 914 -6.86 18.70 -3.27
CA ASP A 914 -7.95 18.11 -2.48
C ASP A 914 -8.49 16.91 -3.28
N GLU A 915 -8.08 15.69 -2.92
CA GLU A 915 -8.45 14.49 -3.69
C GLU A 915 -9.95 14.17 -3.53
N SER A 916 -10.63 14.73 -2.52
CA SER A 916 -12.09 14.60 -2.31
C SER A 916 -12.88 15.47 -3.29
N LEU A 917 -12.50 16.74 -3.50
CA LEU A 917 -13.09 17.60 -4.53
C LEU A 917 -12.74 17.12 -5.94
N ARG A 918 -11.48 16.70 -6.17
CA ARG A 918 -11.07 16.12 -7.46
C ARG A 918 -11.89 14.88 -7.82
N ARG A 919 -12.18 14.01 -6.84
CA ARG A 919 -13.00 12.81 -7.02
C ARG A 919 -14.47 13.12 -7.33
N GLN A 920 -15.03 14.16 -6.71
CA GLN A 920 -16.34 14.69 -7.11
C GLN A 920 -16.30 15.15 -8.58
N GLU A 921 -15.29 15.94 -8.99
CA GLU A 921 -15.17 16.38 -10.39
C GLU A 921 -14.93 15.25 -11.38
N PHE A 922 -14.20 14.19 -11.01
CA PHE A 922 -14.03 12.98 -11.80
C PHE A 922 -15.39 12.32 -12.07
N GLY A 923 -16.21 12.16 -11.02
CA GLY A 923 -17.57 11.63 -11.13
C GLY A 923 -18.48 12.50 -11.99
N GLU A 924 -18.45 13.81 -11.81
CA GLU A 924 -19.26 14.73 -12.62
C GLU A 924 -18.81 14.78 -14.09
N ILE A 925 -17.51 14.65 -14.39
CA ILE A 925 -17.04 14.50 -15.78
C ILE A 925 -17.61 13.23 -16.41
N LEU A 926 -17.58 12.08 -15.71
CA LEU A 926 -18.18 10.83 -16.20
C LEU A 926 -19.70 10.97 -16.45
N LYS A 927 -20.43 11.69 -15.57
CA LYS A 927 -21.89 11.89 -15.67
C LYS A 927 -22.32 12.94 -16.70
N SER A 928 -21.46 13.90 -17.06
CA SER A 928 -21.84 15.06 -17.89
C SER A 928 -21.21 15.09 -19.29
N ASN A 929 -20.09 14.40 -19.53
CA ASN A 929 -19.41 14.45 -20.82
C ASN A 929 -19.98 13.39 -21.78
N GLU A 930 -20.80 13.82 -22.75
CA GLU A 930 -21.47 12.93 -23.70
C GLU A 930 -20.50 12.05 -24.52
N LYS A 931 -19.27 12.51 -24.80
CA LYS A 931 -18.27 11.66 -25.50
C LYS A 931 -17.84 10.48 -24.63
N ILE A 932 -17.70 10.72 -23.33
CA ILE A 932 -17.36 9.68 -22.35
C ILE A 932 -18.51 8.69 -22.22
N LYS A 933 -19.76 9.18 -22.13
CA LYS A 933 -20.96 8.30 -22.12
C LYS A 933 -21.00 7.39 -23.33
N CYS A 934 -20.92 7.92 -24.55
CA CYS A 934 -20.98 7.10 -25.76
C CYS A 934 -19.84 6.06 -25.83
N ILE A 935 -18.64 6.39 -25.34
CA ILE A 935 -17.52 5.41 -25.25
C ILE A 935 -17.86 4.29 -24.25
N ILE A 936 -18.33 4.64 -23.05
CA ILE A 936 -18.70 3.67 -22.01
C ILE A 936 -19.89 2.82 -22.47
N GLU A 937 -20.92 3.42 -23.05
CA GLU A 937 -22.09 2.71 -23.60
C GLU A 937 -21.69 1.72 -24.70
N GLU A 938 -20.83 2.10 -25.65
CA GLU A 938 -20.33 1.17 -26.69
C GLU A 938 -19.47 0.03 -26.12
N GLN A 939 -18.67 0.31 -25.09
CA GLN A 939 -17.84 -0.67 -24.40
C GLN A 939 -18.66 -1.63 -23.51
N CYS A 940 -19.73 -1.13 -22.89
CA CYS A 940 -20.60 -1.89 -21.99
C CYS A 940 -21.74 -2.65 -22.67
N LYS A 941 -21.89 -2.55 -24.00
CA LYS A 941 -22.80 -3.42 -24.77
C LYS A 941 -22.43 -4.90 -24.59
N ILE A 942 -23.20 -5.60 -23.76
CA ILE A 942 -23.16 -7.06 -23.62
C ILE A 942 -23.52 -7.70 -24.97
N PRO A 943 -22.68 -8.60 -25.53
CA PRO A 943 -22.96 -9.30 -26.78
C PRO A 943 -24.30 -10.05 -26.78
N GLU A 944 -24.97 -10.06 -27.93
CA GLU A 944 -26.17 -10.88 -28.11
C GLU A 944 -25.79 -12.36 -28.12
N THR A 945 -26.44 -13.16 -27.27
CA THR A 945 -26.19 -14.60 -27.14
C THR A 945 -27.50 -15.37 -27.09
N ILE A 946 -27.49 -16.58 -27.66
CA ILE A 946 -28.64 -17.50 -27.66
C ILE A 946 -28.22 -18.81 -27.00
N VAL A 947 -29.02 -19.26 -26.04
CA VAL A 947 -28.87 -20.56 -25.35
C VAL A 947 -29.85 -21.57 -25.96
N SER A 948 -29.41 -22.80 -26.25
CA SER A 948 -30.18 -23.77 -27.04
C SER A 948 -31.38 -24.41 -26.35
N THR A 949 -31.44 -24.39 -25.02
CA THR A 949 -32.59 -24.87 -24.24
C THR A 949 -32.63 -24.20 -22.87
N ASN A 950 -33.84 -24.01 -22.34
CA ASN A 950 -34.08 -23.57 -20.97
C ASN A 950 -34.38 -24.76 -20.02
N ASN A 951 -34.46 -25.99 -20.55
CA ASN A 951 -34.73 -27.20 -19.77
C ASN A 951 -33.83 -28.37 -20.24
N ILE A 952 -33.28 -29.11 -19.30
CA ILE A 952 -32.52 -30.35 -19.50
C ILE A 952 -33.11 -31.40 -18.54
N ILE A 953 -33.34 -32.61 -19.03
CA ILE A 953 -33.71 -33.77 -18.22
C ILE A 953 -32.57 -34.77 -18.35
N LEU A 954 -32.12 -35.30 -17.22
CA LEU A 954 -31.06 -36.30 -17.14
C LEU A 954 -31.56 -37.54 -16.39
N GLN A 955 -31.28 -38.71 -16.95
CA GLN A 955 -31.41 -40.02 -16.33
C GLN A 955 -30.01 -40.63 -16.13
N ASN A 956 -29.94 -41.85 -15.61
CA ASN A 956 -28.69 -42.44 -15.10
C ASN A 956 -27.57 -42.44 -16.17
N GLN A 957 -26.50 -41.69 -15.91
CA GLN A 957 -25.32 -41.50 -16.77
C GLN A 957 -25.56 -40.73 -18.09
N ASP A 958 -26.67 -40.01 -18.23
CA ASP A 958 -26.92 -39.15 -19.38
C ASP A 958 -25.96 -37.95 -19.46
N THR A 959 -25.66 -37.53 -20.70
CA THR A 959 -24.98 -36.26 -21.00
C THR A 959 -25.81 -35.46 -21.99
N SER A 960 -26.16 -34.23 -21.63
CA SER A 960 -26.78 -33.25 -22.53
C SER A 960 -25.75 -32.22 -23.00
N ILE A 961 -25.99 -31.60 -24.16
CA ILE A 961 -25.13 -30.53 -24.70
C ILE A 961 -25.93 -29.23 -24.73
N LEU A 962 -25.56 -28.31 -23.86
CA LEU A 962 -26.05 -26.94 -23.85
C LEU A 962 -25.18 -26.10 -24.81
N ARG A 963 -25.78 -25.55 -25.86
CA ARG A 963 -25.07 -24.69 -26.82
C ARG A 963 -25.33 -23.23 -26.49
N ILE A 964 -24.26 -22.45 -26.35
CA ILE A 964 -24.29 -21.00 -26.18
C ILE A 964 -23.71 -20.39 -27.46
N THR A 965 -24.53 -19.69 -28.23
CA THR A 965 -24.14 -19.08 -29.52
C THR A 965 -23.92 -17.59 -29.34
N ASN A 966 -22.77 -17.06 -29.75
CA ASN A 966 -22.58 -15.62 -29.92
C ASN A 966 -23.22 -15.18 -31.25
N LYS A 967 -24.03 -14.11 -31.22
CA LYS A 967 -24.68 -13.48 -32.38
C LYS A 967 -24.16 -12.05 -32.65
N CYS A 968 -23.21 -11.60 -31.85
CA CYS A 968 -22.47 -10.37 -32.11
C CYS A 968 -21.36 -10.67 -33.13
N GLY A 969 -21.29 -9.90 -34.23
CA GLY A 969 -20.32 -10.08 -35.30
C GLY A 969 -18.95 -9.41 -35.07
N ASP A 970 -18.81 -8.64 -33.98
CA ASP A 970 -17.64 -7.79 -33.70
C ASP A 970 -17.05 -7.91 -32.27
N LYS A 971 -17.75 -8.54 -31.31
CA LYS A 971 -17.32 -8.61 -29.90
C LYS A 971 -17.35 -10.04 -29.34
N ASP A 972 -16.29 -10.42 -28.62
CA ASP A 972 -16.23 -11.65 -27.82
C ASP A 972 -17.26 -11.62 -26.69
N ALA A 973 -17.98 -12.73 -26.51
CA ALA A 973 -18.89 -12.95 -25.40
C ALA A 973 -18.24 -13.85 -24.35
N PHE A 974 -18.29 -13.46 -23.09
CA PHE A 974 -17.76 -14.24 -21.96
C PHE A 974 -18.94 -14.89 -21.24
N PHE A 975 -18.77 -16.13 -20.77
CA PHE A 975 -19.78 -16.80 -19.96
C PHE A 975 -19.20 -17.43 -18.68
N ASP A 976 -20.02 -17.42 -17.62
CA ASP A 976 -19.82 -18.16 -16.36
C ASP A 976 -21.17 -18.77 -15.97
N ILE A 977 -21.20 -20.08 -15.75
CA ILE A 977 -22.39 -20.83 -15.34
C ILE A 977 -22.29 -21.06 -13.85
N ILE A 978 -23.30 -20.61 -13.11
CA ILE A 978 -23.45 -20.87 -11.68
C ILE A 978 -24.72 -21.67 -11.40
N CYS A 979 -24.77 -22.32 -10.25
CA CYS A 979 -25.97 -22.92 -9.70
C CYS A 979 -26.65 -21.91 -8.76
N GLU A 980 -27.86 -21.48 -9.09
CA GLU A 980 -28.67 -20.58 -8.23
C GLU A 980 -29.33 -21.34 -7.08
N GLY A 981 -29.49 -22.65 -7.21
CA GLY A 981 -29.82 -23.55 -6.12
C GLY A 981 -30.41 -24.88 -6.57
N GLN A 982 -30.65 -25.76 -5.59
CA GLN A 982 -31.28 -27.06 -5.78
C GLN A 982 -32.60 -27.13 -5.00
N SER A 983 -33.60 -27.76 -5.61
CA SER A 983 -34.89 -28.13 -5.03
C SER A 983 -35.07 -29.66 -5.06
N ILE A 984 -35.85 -30.18 -4.12
CA ILE A 984 -36.34 -31.58 -4.15
C ILE A 984 -37.83 -31.50 -4.45
N ILE A 985 -38.26 -32.15 -5.52
CA ILE A 985 -39.67 -32.11 -5.94
C ILE A 985 -40.49 -32.92 -4.93
N LYS A 986 -41.39 -32.22 -4.23
CA LYS A 986 -42.41 -32.81 -3.34
C LYS A 986 -43.72 -32.89 -4.12
N GLU A 987 -44.45 -33.99 -3.97
CA GLU A 987 -45.69 -34.21 -4.73
C GLU A 987 -46.84 -33.24 -4.34
N ASP A 988 -46.82 -32.72 -3.10
CA ASP A 988 -47.72 -31.65 -2.64
C ASP A 988 -46.96 -30.62 -1.78
N GLY A 989 -46.95 -29.35 -2.20
CA GLY A 989 -46.44 -28.20 -1.43
C GLY A 989 -45.58 -27.21 -2.23
N PRO A 990 -45.45 -25.95 -1.78
CA PRO A 990 -44.59 -24.97 -2.44
C PRO A 990 -43.10 -25.34 -2.34
N THR A 991 -42.33 -24.94 -3.36
CA THR A 991 -40.86 -25.08 -3.39
C THR A 991 -40.21 -24.37 -2.22
N SER A 992 -39.24 -25.01 -1.57
CA SER A 992 -38.39 -24.39 -0.54
C SER A 992 -37.47 -23.32 -1.15
N ASP A 993 -37.00 -22.40 -0.30
CA ASP A 993 -36.01 -21.39 -0.68
C ASP A 993 -34.73 -22.03 -1.26
N TYR A 994 -34.20 -21.42 -2.32
CA TYR A 994 -33.02 -21.90 -3.05
C TYR A 994 -31.73 -21.42 -2.35
N CYS A 995 -30.86 -22.35 -1.97
CA CYS A 995 -29.51 -22.07 -1.45
C CYS A 995 -28.43 -22.24 -2.53
N SER A 996 -27.59 -21.21 -2.72
CA SER A 996 -26.66 -21.06 -3.85
C SER A 996 -25.19 -21.35 -3.45
N PHE A 997 -24.85 -22.61 -3.18
CA PHE A 997 -23.48 -23.04 -2.88
C PHE A 997 -22.89 -23.89 -4.03
N GLY A 998 -22.86 -23.35 -5.25
CA GLY A 998 -22.24 -24.03 -6.40
C GLY A 998 -23.01 -25.26 -6.91
N PHE A 999 -22.38 -26.03 -7.81
CA PHE A 999 -22.99 -27.23 -8.41
C PHE A 999 -23.18 -28.36 -7.37
N PRO A 1000 -24.25 -29.17 -7.47
CA PRO A 1000 -24.40 -30.37 -6.64
C PRO A 1000 -23.58 -31.53 -7.22
N ARG A 1001 -23.11 -32.44 -6.36
CA ARG A 1001 -22.09 -33.46 -6.72
C ARG A 1001 -22.51 -34.49 -7.78
N TRP A 1002 -23.80 -34.64 -8.05
CA TRP A 1002 -24.34 -35.52 -9.10
C TRP A 1002 -24.33 -34.87 -10.50
N LEU A 1003 -24.04 -33.57 -10.59
CA LEU A 1003 -24.09 -32.76 -11.80
C LEU A 1003 -22.71 -32.22 -12.15
N GLU A 1004 -22.20 -32.58 -13.33
CA GLU A 1004 -21.00 -31.97 -13.92
C GLU A 1004 -21.40 -30.97 -15.02
N VAL A 1005 -20.73 -29.82 -15.08
CA VAL A 1005 -20.95 -28.75 -16.07
C VAL A 1005 -19.60 -28.30 -16.64
N THR A 1006 -19.26 -28.80 -17.83
CA THR A 1006 -17.90 -28.67 -18.40
C THR A 1006 -17.95 -28.17 -19.85
N PRO A 1007 -17.23 -27.08 -20.21
CA PRO A 1007 -16.65 -26.09 -19.31
C PRO A 1007 -17.73 -25.20 -18.68
N SER A 1008 -17.63 -24.91 -17.39
CA SER A 1008 -18.59 -24.00 -16.74
C SER A 1008 -18.40 -22.53 -17.12
N ALA A 1009 -17.24 -22.15 -17.68
CA ALA A 1009 -16.93 -20.77 -18.05
C ALA A 1009 -15.97 -20.72 -19.26
N GLY A 1010 -16.02 -19.64 -20.04
CA GLY A 1010 -15.16 -19.45 -21.20
C GLY A 1010 -15.48 -18.23 -22.08
N ILE A 1011 -14.81 -18.18 -23.23
CA ILE A 1011 -14.90 -17.09 -24.23
C ILE A 1011 -15.50 -17.64 -25.53
N ILE A 1012 -16.46 -16.92 -26.10
CA ILE A 1012 -17.15 -17.24 -27.35
C ILE A 1012 -16.89 -16.12 -28.36
N ARG A 1013 -16.08 -16.43 -29.37
CA ARG A 1013 -15.74 -15.50 -30.46
C ARG A 1013 -16.99 -15.06 -31.26
N PRO A 1014 -16.94 -13.93 -31.98
CA PRO A 1014 -18.00 -13.51 -32.90
C PRO A 1014 -18.49 -14.65 -33.79
N ASP A 1015 -19.80 -14.79 -33.92
CA ASP A 1015 -20.51 -15.84 -34.67
C ASP A 1015 -20.16 -17.31 -34.31
N HIS A 1016 -19.41 -17.57 -33.23
CA HIS A 1016 -19.07 -18.93 -32.78
C HIS A 1016 -20.08 -19.49 -31.76
N ILE A 1017 -19.98 -20.80 -31.51
CA ILE A 1017 -20.78 -21.55 -30.54
C ILE A 1017 -19.83 -22.19 -29.52
N ALA A 1018 -20.12 -22.02 -28.22
CA ALA A 1018 -19.58 -22.87 -27.16
C ALA A 1018 -20.54 -24.04 -26.90
N GLU A 1019 -19.99 -25.25 -26.80
CA GLU A 1019 -20.71 -26.45 -26.37
C GLU A 1019 -20.32 -26.76 -24.93
N VAL A 1020 -21.31 -26.85 -24.04
CA VAL A 1020 -21.14 -27.21 -22.63
C VAL A 1020 -21.81 -28.55 -22.38
N THR A 1021 -21.03 -29.54 -21.96
CA THR A 1021 -21.57 -30.84 -21.52
C THR A 1021 -22.14 -30.71 -20.12
N VAL A 1022 -23.40 -31.08 -19.97
CA VAL A 1022 -24.12 -31.16 -18.71
C VAL A 1022 -24.39 -32.64 -18.44
N HIS A 1023 -23.61 -33.25 -17.55
CA HIS A 1023 -23.59 -34.70 -17.31
C HIS A 1023 -24.13 -35.05 -15.91
N HIS A 1024 -24.90 -36.12 -15.84
CA HIS A 1024 -25.35 -36.72 -14.58
C HIS A 1024 -24.46 -37.92 -14.25
N GLU A 1025 -23.87 -37.96 -13.05
CA GLU A 1025 -23.06 -39.09 -12.59
C GLU A 1025 -23.60 -39.69 -11.27
N GLU A 1026 -23.66 -41.02 -11.21
CA GLU A 1026 -24.06 -41.76 -10.00
C GLU A 1026 -22.92 -41.81 -8.99
N HIS A 1027 -22.87 -40.83 -8.08
CA HIS A 1027 -21.92 -40.87 -6.98
C HIS A 1027 -22.38 -41.92 -5.95
N GLN A 1028 -21.74 -43.10 -5.95
CA GLN A 1028 -21.85 -44.01 -4.81
C GLN A 1028 -21.25 -43.33 -3.59
N THR A 1029 -22.05 -43.16 -2.53
CA THR A 1029 -21.60 -42.73 -1.22
C THR A 1029 -20.88 -43.89 -0.55
N LEU A 1030 -19.55 -43.81 -0.47
CA LEU A 1030 -18.78 -44.71 0.37
C LEU A 1030 -19.19 -44.48 1.84
N GLU A 1031 -19.74 -45.49 2.49
CA GLU A 1031 -20.22 -45.39 3.88
C GLU A 1031 -19.06 -45.06 4.83
N GLU A 1032 -19.04 -43.86 5.42
CA GLU A 1032 -18.11 -43.53 6.50
C GLU A 1032 -18.52 -44.24 7.79
N PHE A 1033 -18.02 -45.46 7.98
CA PHE A 1033 -18.21 -46.25 9.19
C PHE A 1033 -17.58 -45.58 10.42
N LEU A 1034 -18.41 -44.92 11.23
CA LEU A 1034 -18.10 -44.55 12.61
C LEU A 1034 -18.89 -45.44 13.58
N ASP A 1035 -18.19 -45.98 14.59
CA ASP A 1035 -18.71 -46.82 15.68
C ASP A 1035 -19.58 -48.06 15.31
N GLY A 1036 -19.51 -48.53 14.06
CA GLY A 1036 -19.90 -49.89 13.66
C GLY A 1036 -21.41 -50.21 13.73
N VAL A 1037 -22.27 -49.19 13.81
CA VAL A 1037 -23.73 -49.33 13.77
C VAL A 1037 -24.28 -48.65 12.50
N PRO A 1038 -24.96 -49.39 11.59
CA PRO A 1038 -25.62 -48.76 10.45
C PRO A 1038 -26.75 -47.85 10.93
N GLN A 1039 -26.60 -46.53 10.77
CA GLN A 1039 -27.75 -45.62 10.88
C GLN A 1039 -28.63 -45.80 9.64
N ASN A 1040 -29.79 -46.45 9.84
CA ASN A 1040 -30.80 -46.66 8.80
C ASN A 1040 -31.43 -45.33 8.34
N TRP A 1041 -30.73 -44.57 7.51
CA TRP A 1041 -31.28 -43.42 6.80
C TRP A 1041 -31.99 -43.92 5.52
N TRP A 1042 -33.17 -44.51 5.70
CA TRP A 1042 -33.92 -45.10 4.59
C TRP A 1042 -34.41 -44.05 3.59
N CYS A 1043 -33.74 -44.02 2.43
CA CYS A 1043 -34.30 -43.61 1.15
C CYS A 1043 -34.76 -42.14 1.00
N GLU A 1044 -33.80 -41.20 0.92
CA GLU A 1044 -34.06 -39.85 0.39
C GLU A 1044 -33.71 -39.69 -1.12
N ASP A 1045 -32.92 -40.62 -1.69
CA ASP A 1045 -32.33 -40.53 -3.03
C ASP A 1045 -33.23 -40.97 -4.21
N THR A 1046 -34.44 -41.46 -3.95
CA THR A 1046 -35.38 -41.86 -5.02
C THR A 1046 -36.33 -40.76 -5.50
N ARG A 1047 -36.13 -39.51 -5.06
CA ARG A 1047 -36.94 -38.35 -5.46
C ARG A 1047 -36.25 -37.52 -6.53
N ASP A 1048 -37.01 -37.07 -7.51
CA ASP A 1048 -36.54 -36.14 -8.54
C ASP A 1048 -35.98 -34.86 -7.90
N LYS A 1049 -34.77 -34.48 -8.32
CA LYS A 1049 -34.04 -33.29 -7.89
C LYS A 1049 -33.98 -32.30 -9.05
N GLU A 1050 -34.16 -31.03 -8.75
CA GLU A 1050 -34.24 -29.96 -9.74
C GLU A 1050 -33.22 -28.86 -9.40
N VAL A 1051 -32.50 -28.36 -10.41
CA VAL A 1051 -31.40 -27.39 -10.26
C VAL A 1051 -31.58 -26.26 -11.25
N ILE A 1052 -31.43 -25.02 -10.80
CA ILE A 1052 -31.42 -23.86 -11.69
C ILE A 1052 -29.97 -23.48 -11.98
N LEU A 1053 -29.52 -23.75 -13.21
CA LEU A 1053 -28.27 -23.21 -13.74
C LEU A 1053 -28.53 -21.82 -14.30
N VAL A 1054 -27.65 -20.86 -13.99
CA VAL A 1054 -27.67 -19.50 -14.55
C VAL A 1054 -26.43 -19.31 -15.39
N VAL A 1055 -26.62 -19.24 -16.71
CA VAL A 1055 -25.60 -18.80 -17.66
C VAL A 1055 -25.53 -17.28 -17.59
N LYS A 1056 -24.53 -16.74 -16.88
CA LYS A 1056 -24.18 -15.32 -16.92
C LYS A 1056 -23.37 -15.05 -18.19
N VAL A 1057 -23.71 -14.00 -18.94
CA VAL A 1057 -22.98 -13.55 -20.13
C VAL A 1057 -22.61 -12.08 -20.00
N HIS A 1058 -21.35 -11.73 -20.27
CA HIS A 1058 -20.86 -10.34 -20.31
C HIS A 1058 -19.91 -10.07 -21.49
N GLY A 1059 -19.58 -8.79 -21.70
CA GLY A 1059 -18.56 -8.37 -22.67
C GLY A 1059 -17.18 -8.16 -22.04
N SER A 1060 -16.17 -7.89 -22.87
CA SER A 1060 -14.77 -7.68 -22.42
C SER A 1060 -14.55 -6.50 -21.46
N TYR A 1061 -15.47 -5.53 -21.46
CA TYR A 1061 -15.30 -4.22 -20.81
C TYR A 1061 -16.51 -3.80 -19.94
N THR A 1062 -17.30 -4.74 -19.43
CA THR A 1062 -18.35 -4.46 -18.44
C THR A 1062 -18.45 -5.52 -17.36
N THR A 1063 -18.82 -5.09 -16.15
CA THR A 1063 -19.24 -5.94 -15.03
C THR A 1063 -20.70 -6.38 -15.13
N ASP A 1064 -21.48 -5.77 -16.03
CA ASP A 1064 -22.90 -6.09 -16.23
C ASP A 1064 -23.06 -7.44 -16.94
N THR A 1065 -24.02 -8.24 -16.49
CA THR A 1065 -24.26 -9.60 -16.98
C THR A 1065 -25.71 -9.78 -17.42
N ARG A 1066 -25.93 -10.39 -18.59
CA ARG A 1066 -27.22 -10.97 -19.00
C ARG A 1066 -27.31 -12.38 -18.45
N HIS A 1067 -28.46 -12.79 -17.93
CA HIS A 1067 -28.66 -14.10 -17.32
C HIS A 1067 -29.65 -14.93 -18.14
N HIS A 1068 -29.29 -16.18 -18.44
CA HIS A 1068 -30.21 -17.19 -18.97
C HIS A 1068 -30.34 -18.33 -17.94
N ARG A 1069 -31.57 -18.64 -17.52
CA ARG A 1069 -31.86 -19.77 -16.62
C ARG A 1069 -32.10 -21.05 -17.42
N VAL A 1070 -31.42 -22.12 -17.03
CA VAL A 1070 -31.59 -23.48 -17.56
C VAL A 1070 -31.93 -24.40 -16.39
N CYS A 1071 -33.14 -24.95 -16.40
CA CYS A 1071 -33.58 -25.91 -15.40
C CYS A 1071 -33.03 -27.30 -15.73
N VAL A 1072 -32.36 -27.95 -14.78
CA VAL A 1072 -31.83 -29.32 -14.92
C VAL A 1072 -32.55 -30.23 -13.94
N ARG A 1073 -33.28 -31.22 -14.46
CA ARG A 1073 -34.03 -32.19 -13.65
C ARG A 1073 -33.39 -33.57 -13.74
N GLN A 1074 -33.04 -34.12 -12.59
CA GLN A 1074 -32.69 -35.52 -12.40
C GLN A 1074 -33.99 -36.33 -12.22
N CYS A 1075 -34.20 -37.36 -13.06
CA CYS A 1075 -35.35 -38.27 -12.94
C CYS A 1075 -34.91 -39.66 -12.49
N CYS A 1076 -35.36 -40.09 -11.30
CA CYS A 1076 -34.94 -41.37 -10.72
C CYS A 1076 -35.74 -42.56 -11.30
N SER A 1077 -35.09 -43.41 -12.10
CA SER A 1077 -35.73 -44.56 -12.74
C SER A 1077 -35.96 -45.73 -11.78
N ALA A 1078 -37.20 -45.89 -11.29
CA ALA A 1078 -37.59 -46.95 -10.36
C ALA A 1078 -38.85 -47.72 -10.80
N LYS A 1079 -38.70 -48.73 -11.68
CA LYS A 1079 -39.55 -49.95 -11.79
C LYS A 1079 -39.07 -50.96 -12.83
N THR A 1080 -38.12 -51.80 -12.46
CA THR A 1080 -37.97 -53.13 -13.06
C THR A 1080 -38.87 -54.12 -12.31
N ASN A 1081 -40.08 -54.35 -12.81
CA ASN A 1081 -40.97 -55.36 -12.23
C ASN A 1081 -40.35 -56.76 -12.37
N GLN A 1082 -40.01 -57.39 -11.25
CA GLN A 1082 -39.74 -58.83 -11.23
C GLN A 1082 -41.07 -59.58 -11.43
N ASN A 1083 -41.13 -60.45 -12.44
CA ASN A 1083 -42.26 -61.34 -12.64
C ASN A 1083 -42.07 -62.60 -11.80
N GLU A 1084 -42.87 -62.77 -10.74
CA GLU A 1084 -43.16 -64.11 -10.22
C GLU A 1084 -44.20 -64.84 -11.11
N PRO A 1085 -44.15 -66.17 -11.21
CA PRO A 1085 -44.94 -66.93 -12.18
C PRO A 1085 -46.43 -67.06 -11.81
N THR A 1086 -47.26 -67.18 -12.85
CA THR A 1086 -48.73 -67.24 -12.78
C THR A 1086 -49.28 -68.53 -12.15
N GLY A 1087 -50.31 -68.39 -11.31
CA GLY A 1087 -51.29 -69.45 -11.02
C GLY A 1087 -52.65 -69.13 -11.66
N ASP A 1088 -53.26 -70.09 -12.32
CA ASP A 1088 -54.54 -69.94 -13.05
C ASP A 1088 -55.78 -69.82 -12.15
N SER A 1089 -56.76 -68.98 -12.55
CA SER A 1089 -58.16 -69.45 -12.76
C SER A 1089 -59.15 -68.38 -13.28
N THR A 1090 -59.67 -68.63 -14.49
CA THR A 1090 -61.06 -68.40 -14.97
C THR A 1090 -61.85 -67.09 -14.70
N ARG A 1091 -62.26 -66.43 -15.81
CA ARG A 1091 -63.61 -65.88 -16.17
C ARG A 1091 -64.33 -64.94 -15.15
N GLN A 1092 -65.05 -63.88 -15.54
CA GLN A 1092 -65.72 -63.54 -16.81
C GLN A 1092 -65.84 -62.00 -16.98
N ALA A 1093 -66.29 -61.49 -18.14
CA ALA A 1093 -66.09 -60.09 -18.54
C ALA A 1093 -67.28 -59.12 -18.34
N GLN A 1094 -66.99 -57.82 -18.16
CA GLN A 1094 -67.78 -56.68 -18.67
C GLN A 1094 -67.01 -55.33 -18.54
N GLY A 1095 -67.20 -54.39 -19.48
CA GLY A 1095 -66.98 -52.94 -19.25
C GLY A 1095 -65.73 -52.26 -19.86
N THR A 1096 -65.96 -51.48 -20.92
CA THR A 1096 -65.16 -50.35 -21.48
C THR A 1096 -64.56 -49.38 -20.42
N VAL A 1097 -63.46 -48.63 -20.64
CA VAL A 1097 -63.23 -47.64 -21.74
C VAL A 1097 -61.74 -47.48 -22.15
N LEU A 1098 -61.55 -47.29 -23.47
CA LEU A 1098 -60.42 -46.72 -24.24
C LEU A 1098 -59.17 -46.13 -23.54
N ARG A 1099 -57.99 -46.58 -23.98
CA ARG A 1099 -56.79 -45.73 -24.23
C ARG A 1099 -56.05 -46.29 -25.46
N ARG A 1100 -55.53 -45.42 -26.35
CA ARG A 1100 -54.71 -45.84 -27.51
C ARG A 1100 -53.81 -44.71 -27.99
N SER A 1101 -52.52 -45.00 -28.15
CA SER A 1101 -51.55 -44.20 -28.92
C SER A 1101 -50.31 -45.06 -29.18
N ASP A 1102 -50.20 -45.60 -30.39
CA ASP A 1102 -49.08 -46.45 -30.81
C ASP A 1102 -47.86 -45.59 -31.21
N PHE A 1103 -46.63 -46.11 -31.03
CA PHE A 1103 -45.40 -45.45 -31.48
C PHE A 1103 -45.25 -45.48 -33.01
N GLN A 1104 -44.55 -44.50 -33.58
CA GLN A 1104 -43.83 -44.69 -34.84
C GLN A 1104 -42.52 -43.88 -34.89
N HIS A 1105 -41.41 -44.59 -35.14
CA HIS A 1105 -40.12 -43.98 -35.49
C HIS A 1105 -40.12 -43.52 -36.95
N LEU A 1106 -39.34 -42.48 -37.24
CA LEU A 1106 -38.78 -42.23 -38.59
C LEU A 1106 -37.39 -41.59 -38.47
N SER A 1107 -36.63 -41.63 -39.57
CA SER A 1107 -35.18 -41.37 -39.58
C SER A 1107 -34.78 -40.32 -40.61
N SER A 1108 -33.77 -39.52 -40.26
CA SER A 1108 -32.75 -38.92 -41.16
C SER A 1108 -33.15 -38.43 -42.57
N SER A 1109 -33.13 -37.12 -42.77
CA SER A 1109 -32.49 -36.52 -43.95
C SER A 1109 -31.86 -35.18 -43.62
N TYR A 1110 -30.96 -34.71 -44.49
CA TYR A 1110 -30.49 -33.33 -44.53
C TYR A 1110 -31.42 -32.47 -45.42
N ASP A 1111 -31.06 -31.18 -45.52
CA ASP A 1111 -31.20 -30.26 -46.65
C ASP A 1111 -32.34 -29.20 -46.73
N VAL A 1112 -31.88 -28.00 -47.15
CA VAL A 1112 -32.56 -26.87 -47.81
C VAL A 1112 -33.55 -26.00 -47.00
N VAL A 1113 -33.00 -24.88 -46.49
CA VAL A 1113 -33.28 -23.46 -46.87
C VAL A 1113 -34.74 -22.96 -47.06
N ASP A 1114 -34.95 -21.69 -46.70
CA ASP A 1114 -36.14 -20.84 -46.90
C ASP A 1114 -37.42 -21.18 -46.13
N HIS A 1115 -37.61 -20.49 -44.98
CA HIS A 1115 -38.83 -19.72 -44.70
C HIS A 1115 -38.69 -18.92 -43.39
N LEU A 1116 -38.16 -17.68 -43.45
CA LEU A 1116 -38.35 -16.66 -42.40
C LEU A 1116 -38.24 -15.23 -43.00
N TRP A 1117 -39.26 -14.84 -43.75
CA TRP A 1117 -39.55 -13.43 -44.10
C TRP A 1117 -40.93 -13.08 -43.54
N SER A 1118 -41.06 -11.87 -43.00
CA SER A 1118 -42.08 -11.47 -42.01
C SER A 1118 -41.96 -12.21 -40.66
N SER A 1119 -42.23 -11.60 -39.51
CA SER A 1119 -42.90 -10.31 -39.26
C SER A 1119 -42.01 -9.27 -38.55
N ARG A 1120 -42.39 -7.98 -38.65
CA ARG A 1120 -41.75 -6.86 -37.94
C ARG A 1120 -42.67 -6.33 -36.84
N SER A 1121 -42.08 -6.01 -35.68
CA SER A 1121 -42.47 -4.91 -34.77
C SER A 1121 -43.82 -5.03 -34.03
N PRO A 1122 -44.03 -4.24 -32.95
CA PRO A 1122 -43.07 -3.36 -32.26
C PRO A 1122 -42.04 -4.15 -31.43
#